data_AF-A0A3L6JF57-F1
#
_entry.id   AF-A0A3L6JF57-F1
#
_cell.length_a   1.000
_cell.length_b   1.000
_cell.length_c   1.000
_cell.angle_alpha   90.00
_cell.angle_beta   90.00
_cell.angle_gamma   90.00
#
_symmetry.space_group_name_H-M   'P 1'
#
loop_
_entity.id
_entity.type
_entity.pdbx_description
1 polymer ?
#
loop_
_entity_poly.entity_id
_entity_poly.type
_entity_poly.pdbx_seq_one_letter_code
_entity_poly.pdbx_strand_id
1 'polypeptide(L)'
;MDHHHQRTIVPVAAISTVEMVTGPPVQKPIPEDYVLADFVLRAIDSKEGRDLEFVLKAYLDFLVMPTGSPGKCFFVEMRGLTSASVPVLQEYDLDELIRKVHHSETQSQLVAAIKETGVYARGITGVEEILLRGVVSNPTASSLAQLLAWPMKEQAETYSMLFPSTIDTSYCTSVRNTLRNLSEFTHKAETGLPWLVDALRMKARDIMAALEGDLSPKLSRLDLRISALRREISGIESKTKQIPRSERHGPKEAETRDLLRARQTALDRDLKRRDKTVSESETLKSELSETLNAVLSELEVSHEMILAFRKSIDSIEATVGSLDVPEDGIRLLVPVIIAGLSKKGRLDMVVYPPSILIPGTQKAGRRKDFTDSLISASEELAQIAAWCEEQISNDVTLKKSIRDSSEVRNLLALKNTRAAIGEGVKLLLADGFANEPAVNQIETLLSGVPEHSLTLDATPPAGTELIPGKASDCTLILHVRDENDTPVNHPVLETADIKAEGNQQGVIRVRLWAGLHRASISGAGHRSKSIEFSLQSGTDVVIPVALSPLSREEEIEKELDQLVGRAERIDQVRKRLADAFGAQGETMLSIPAYRSSLVELLVDLGYDPESWISEAKKKKGMVKRFLKRDDRADALRRDILRIAEESKRSGGIMLFSGLLVQLDAKGWTTDMNEVTSIIGGLSRDGLIEGLATIEGGARLVKFVPVGLTDDPQKVLSLAAEKDGHLTPEDVVLSLGWTEERVRNALNLLVANGVAKVQKSYSQSTQYWFPGLRMRPAREQESQKDETT
;
A
#
# COMPACT_ATOMS: atom_id res chain seq x y z
N MET A 1 4.95 21.61 -40.85
CA MET A 1 3.83 20.61 -40.93
C MET A 1 4.19 19.60 -39.85
N ASP A 2 3.86 19.97 -38.63
CA ASP A 2 4.65 19.62 -37.45
C ASP A 2 4.13 18.31 -36.82
N HIS A 3 4.92 17.25 -36.99
CA HIS A 3 4.59 15.89 -36.57
C HIS A 3 5.01 15.55 -35.11
N HIS A 4 5.20 16.54 -34.23
CA HIS A 4 5.80 16.29 -32.89
C HIS A 4 4.97 16.66 -31.65
N HIS A 5 3.66 16.90 -31.78
CA HIS A 5 2.81 16.91 -30.59
C HIS A 5 2.47 15.47 -30.20
N GLN A 6 3.04 14.96 -29.09
CA GLN A 6 2.48 13.80 -28.40
C GLN A 6 0.98 14.03 -28.25
N ARG A 7 0.16 13.17 -28.88
CA ARG A 7 -1.31 13.32 -28.89
C ARG A 7 -1.80 13.07 -27.47
N THR A 8 -2.06 14.13 -26.71
CA THR A 8 -2.75 14.04 -25.42
C THR A 8 -4.24 13.85 -25.66
N ILE A 9 -4.83 12.85 -25.03
CA ILE A 9 -6.25 12.56 -25.07
C ILE A 9 -6.87 13.00 -23.74
N VAL A 10 -7.87 13.87 -23.82
CA VAL A 10 -8.59 14.42 -22.66
C VAL A 10 -10.07 14.05 -22.78
N PRO A 11 -10.52 12.91 -22.27
CA PRO A 11 -11.94 12.55 -22.27
C PRO A 11 -12.75 13.53 -21.42
N VAL A 12 -14.03 13.68 -21.75
CA VAL A 12 -14.99 14.41 -20.90
C VAL A 12 -15.19 13.72 -19.56
N ALA A 13 -15.57 14.48 -18.52
CA ALA A 13 -15.75 13.95 -17.18
C ALA A 13 -17.02 13.08 -17.05
N ALA A 14 -18.03 13.35 -17.87
CA ALA A 14 -19.22 12.50 -17.95
C ALA A 14 -19.83 12.44 -19.34
N ILE A 15 -20.49 11.32 -19.61
CA ILE A 15 -21.23 11.06 -20.86
C ILE A 15 -22.66 10.66 -20.58
N SER A 16 -23.53 10.83 -21.56
CA SER A 16 -24.86 10.23 -21.59
C SER A 16 -24.94 9.27 -22.77
N THR A 17 -25.63 8.14 -22.56
CA THR A 17 -25.86 7.15 -23.61
C THR A 17 -27.22 7.41 -24.22
N VAL A 18 -27.27 7.70 -25.52
CA VAL A 18 -28.51 7.92 -26.26
C VAL A 18 -28.75 6.75 -27.19
N GLU A 19 -29.87 6.06 -26.99
CA GLU A 19 -30.33 5.03 -27.93
C GLU A 19 -30.79 5.68 -29.24
N MET A 20 -30.23 5.22 -30.35
CA MET A 20 -30.61 5.67 -31.69
C MET A 20 -31.77 4.81 -32.20
N VAL A 21 -32.69 5.40 -32.96
CA VAL A 21 -33.83 4.69 -33.58
C VAL A 21 -33.36 3.53 -34.48
N THR A 22 -32.17 3.66 -35.07
CA THR A 22 -31.47 2.60 -35.81
C THR A 22 -29.96 2.73 -35.59
N GLY A 23 -29.30 1.67 -35.11
CA GLY A 23 -27.85 1.62 -34.90
C GLY A 23 -27.43 1.44 -33.42
N PRO A 24 -26.13 1.28 -33.15
CA PRO A 24 -25.61 1.20 -31.78
C PRO A 24 -25.84 2.52 -31.00
N PRO A 25 -25.95 2.46 -29.67
CA PRO A 25 -26.11 3.65 -28.84
C PRO A 25 -24.94 4.62 -29.03
N VAL A 26 -25.23 5.91 -29.03
CA VAL A 26 -24.24 6.98 -29.21
C VAL A 26 -23.96 7.64 -27.87
N GLN A 27 -22.68 7.77 -27.54
CA GLN A 27 -22.22 8.50 -26.36
C GLN A 27 -22.17 10.00 -26.67
N LYS A 28 -22.82 10.82 -25.84
CA LYS A 28 -22.79 12.27 -25.95
C LYS A 28 -22.12 12.89 -24.71
N PRO A 29 -21.29 13.92 -24.88
CA PRO A 29 -20.70 14.60 -23.73
C PRO A 29 -21.78 15.34 -22.94
N ILE A 30 -21.68 15.29 -21.62
CA ILE A 30 -22.52 16.10 -20.75
C ILE A 30 -21.87 17.48 -20.59
N PRO A 31 -22.65 18.57 -20.64
CA PRO A 31 -22.14 19.92 -20.37
C PRO A 31 -21.38 20.01 -19.03
N GLU A 32 -20.25 20.71 -19.03
CA GLU A 32 -19.35 20.76 -17.87
C GLU A 32 -20.01 21.43 -16.65
N ASP A 33 -20.81 22.47 -16.87
CA ASP A 33 -21.63 23.13 -15.84
C ASP A 33 -22.56 22.14 -15.10
N TYR A 34 -23.25 21.30 -15.85
CA TYR A 34 -24.11 20.24 -15.30
C TYR A 34 -23.30 19.26 -14.45
N VAL A 35 -22.15 18.80 -14.96
CA VAL A 35 -21.27 17.85 -14.26
C VAL A 35 -20.73 18.43 -12.95
N LEU A 36 -20.24 19.67 -12.98
CA LEU A 36 -19.71 20.32 -11.79
C LEU A 36 -20.78 20.52 -10.72
N ALA A 37 -22.00 20.92 -11.11
CA ALA A 37 -23.11 21.09 -10.17
C ALA A 37 -23.55 19.77 -9.52
N ASP A 38 -23.65 18.68 -10.30
CA ASP A 38 -24.03 17.35 -9.79
C ASP A 38 -23.01 16.85 -8.76
N PHE A 39 -21.71 16.96 -9.06
CA PHE A 39 -20.65 16.57 -8.12
C PHE A 39 -20.60 17.43 -6.86
N VAL A 40 -20.88 18.74 -6.95
CA VAL A 40 -20.96 19.61 -5.77
C VAL A 40 -22.13 19.18 -4.87
N LEU A 41 -23.31 18.90 -5.44
CA LEU A 41 -24.44 18.39 -4.67
C LEU A 41 -24.16 17.03 -4.06
N ARG A 42 -23.51 16.13 -4.81
CA ARG A 42 -23.07 14.83 -4.30
C ARG A 42 -22.11 14.99 -3.11
N ALA A 43 -21.14 15.91 -3.21
CA ALA A 43 -20.22 16.20 -2.11
C ALA A 43 -20.97 16.73 -0.88
N ILE A 44 -21.96 17.61 -1.07
CA ILE A 44 -22.82 18.13 0.00
C ILE A 44 -23.65 17.02 0.66
N ASP A 45 -24.26 16.13 -0.12
CA ASP A 45 -25.02 14.98 0.41
C ASP A 45 -24.12 14.02 1.21
N SER A 46 -22.86 13.86 0.80
CA SER A 46 -21.87 12.96 1.44
C SER A 46 -21.18 13.53 2.70
N LYS A 47 -21.51 14.77 3.09
CA LYS A 47 -20.75 15.48 4.12
C LYS A 47 -20.86 14.86 5.52
N GLU A 48 -21.91 14.09 5.87
CA GLU A 48 -22.06 13.39 7.16
C GLU A 48 -21.71 14.25 8.42
N GLY A 49 -22.07 15.54 8.39
CA GLY A 49 -21.73 16.50 9.45
C GLY A 49 -20.26 16.96 9.46
N ARG A 50 -19.62 16.95 8.29
CA ARG A 50 -18.36 17.61 7.94
C ARG A 50 -18.68 18.86 7.11
N ASP A 51 -17.72 19.78 7.04
CA ASP A 51 -17.80 20.98 6.20
C ASP A 51 -17.09 20.74 4.87
N LEU A 52 -17.70 21.16 3.76
CA LEU A 52 -17.09 21.08 2.43
C LEU A 52 -16.17 22.29 2.24
N GLU A 53 -14.86 22.08 2.23
CA GLU A 53 -13.86 23.15 2.11
C GLU A 53 -13.56 23.51 0.66
N PHE A 54 -13.39 22.50 -0.20
CA PHE A 54 -13.05 22.70 -1.60
C PHE A 54 -13.56 21.58 -2.48
N VAL A 55 -13.72 21.90 -3.77
CA VAL A 55 -13.88 20.93 -4.85
C VAL A 55 -12.83 21.22 -5.91
N LEU A 56 -12.15 20.20 -6.40
CA LEU A 56 -11.15 20.30 -7.47
C LEU A 56 -11.45 19.35 -8.61
N LYS A 57 -11.13 19.78 -9.82
CA LYS A 57 -11.00 18.89 -10.96
C LYS A 57 -9.53 18.52 -11.13
N ALA A 58 -9.24 17.23 -11.17
CA ALA A 58 -7.90 16.71 -11.35
C ALA A 58 -7.86 15.70 -12.49
N TYR A 59 -6.67 15.51 -13.06
CA TYR A 59 -6.42 14.55 -14.12
C TYR A 59 -5.37 13.55 -13.68
N LEU A 60 -5.71 12.27 -13.72
CA LEU A 60 -4.77 11.17 -13.58
C LEU A 60 -4.12 10.90 -14.93
N ASP A 61 -2.80 10.84 -14.94
CA ASP A 61 -2.01 10.70 -16.15
C ASP A 61 -1.64 9.24 -16.40
N PHE A 62 -2.05 8.74 -17.57
CA PHE A 62 -1.75 7.40 -18.04
C PHE A 62 -1.00 7.48 -19.36
N LEU A 63 0.07 6.71 -19.48
CA LEU A 63 0.72 6.45 -20.75
C LEU A 63 0.10 5.20 -21.39
N VAL A 64 -0.47 5.40 -22.59
CA VAL A 64 -0.98 4.33 -23.45
C VAL A 64 0.12 3.93 -24.41
N MET A 65 0.57 2.68 -24.34
CA MET A 65 1.66 2.16 -25.17
C MET A 65 1.14 1.08 -26.11
N PRO A 66 1.59 1.06 -27.38
CA PRO A 66 1.19 0.00 -28.29
C PRO A 66 1.77 -1.34 -27.84
N THR A 67 1.11 -2.43 -28.20
CA THR A 67 1.70 -3.78 -28.08
C THR A 67 2.14 -4.31 -29.43
N GLY A 68 2.81 -5.46 -29.46
CA GLY A 68 3.14 -6.15 -30.72
C GLY A 68 1.90 -6.66 -31.46
N SER A 69 0.71 -6.62 -30.85
CA SER A 69 -0.55 -7.03 -31.46
C SER A 69 -1.37 -5.81 -31.93
N PRO A 70 -1.86 -5.81 -33.18
CA PRO A 70 -2.66 -4.69 -33.69
C PRO A 70 -3.96 -4.53 -32.90
N GLY A 71 -4.33 -3.28 -32.57
CA GLY A 71 -5.55 -2.97 -31.82
C GLY A 71 -5.47 -3.27 -30.32
N LYS A 72 -4.27 -3.54 -29.78
CA LYS A 72 -4.05 -3.72 -28.34
C LYS A 72 -3.06 -2.70 -27.80
N CYS A 73 -3.22 -2.33 -26.53
CA CYS A 73 -2.30 -1.46 -25.82
C CYS A 73 -2.07 -1.89 -24.37
N PHE A 74 -0.99 -1.39 -23.79
CA PHE A 74 -0.74 -1.39 -22.35
C PHE A 74 -1.07 -0.01 -21.76
N PHE A 75 -1.54 0.01 -20.51
CA PHE A 75 -1.73 1.24 -19.75
C PHE A 75 -0.71 1.30 -18.61
N VAL A 76 -0.03 2.43 -18.50
CA VAL A 76 0.90 2.72 -17.41
C VAL A 76 0.47 4.00 -16.72
N GLU A 77 0.00 3.88 -15.49
CA GLU A 77 -0.35 4.98 -14.60
C GLU A 77 0.93 5.61 -14.04
N MET A 78 1.03 6.94 -14.09
CA MET A 78 2.29 7.68 -13.87
C MET A 78 2.63 7.99 -12.40
N ARG A 79 1.77 7.66 -11.43
CA ARG A 79 2.08 7.73 -9.98
C ARG A 79 2.51 6.39 -9.39
N GLY A 80 2.38 5.31 -10.13
CA GLY A 80 2.66 3.98 -9.65
C GLY A 80 1.71 3.51 -8.55
N LEU A 81 0.40 3.77 -8.72
CA LEU A 81 -0.71 3.26 -7.90
C LEU A 81 -0.88 1.74 -8.08
N THR A 82 -0.65 1.27 -9.30
CA THR A 82 -0.78 -0.13 -9.69
C THR A 82 0.58 -0.78 -9.90
N SER A 83 0.60 -2.10 -9.99
CA SER A 83 1.78 -2.85 -10.38
C SER A 83 1.39 -4.21 -10.95
N ALA A 84 2.14 -4.70 -11.93
CA ALA A 84 1.96 -6.03 -12.49
C ALA A 84 3.29 -6.81 -12.46
N SER A 85 3.20 -8.10 -12.13
CA SER A 85 4.34 -9.02 -12.17
C SER A 85 4.52 -9.54 -13.60
N VAL A 86 5.75 -9.47 -14.11
CA VAL A 86 6.05 -9.79 -15.51
C VAL A 86 7.35 -10.60 -15.56
N PRO A 87 7.40 -11.75 -16.28
CA PRO A 87 8.61 -12.55 -16.43
C PRO A 87 9.67 -11.82 -17.26
N VAL A 88 10.94 -11.91 -16.84
CA VAL A 88 12.07 -11.38 -17.61
C VAL A 88 12.73 -12.50 -18.41
N LEU A 89 12.44 -12.52 -19.70
CA LEU A 89 12.96 -13.54 -20.59
C LEU A 89 14.27 -13.09 -21.23
N GLN A 90 15.26 -13.97 -21.21
CA GLN A 90 16.47 -13.78 -22.00
C GLN A 90 16.16 -14.03 -23.46
N GLU A 91 16.74 -13.23 -24.34
CA GLU A 91 16.58 -13.38 -25.77
C GLU A 91 17.37 -14.62 -26.25
N TYR A 92 16.69 -15.53 -26.93
CA TYR A 92 17.29 -16.72 -27.52
C TYR A 92 16.86 -16.84 -28.98
N ASP A 93 17.82 -17.15 -29.86
CA ASP A 93 17.57 -17.37 -31.28
C ASP A 93 17.10 -18.81 -31.51
N LEU A 94 15.79 -18.99 -31.51
CA LEU A 94 15.14 -20.27 -31.77
C LEU A 94 15.41 -20.78 -33.20
N ASP A 95 15.56 -19.87 -34.17
CA ASP A 95 15.85 -20.21 -35.56
C ASP A 95 17.29 -20.73 -35.72
N GLU A 96 18.24 -20.23 -34.92
CA GLU A 96 19.59 -20.79 -34.85
C GLU A 96 19.59 -22.22 -34.30
N LEU A 97 18.84 -22.48 -33.22
CA LEU A 97 18.72 -23.83 -32.66
C LEU A 97 18.11 -24.81 -33.67
N ILE A 98 17.01 -24.42 -34.33
CA ILE A 98 16.39 -25.22 -35.38
C ILE A 98 17.39 -25.50 -36.51
N ARG A 99 18.18 -24.51 -36.94
CA ARG A 99 19.24 -24.71 -37.95
C ARG A 99 20.29 -25.71 -37.48
N LYS A 100 20.80 -25.62 -36.24
CA LYS A 100 21.79 -26.57 -35.70
C LYS A 100 21.28 -28.01 -35.69
N VAL A 101 20.00 -28.21 -35.34
CA VAL A 101 19.36 -29.53 -35.40
C VAL A 101 19.33 -30.06 -36.83
N HIS A 102 18.89 -29.26 -37.80
CA HIS A 102 18.82 -29.69 -39.21
C HIS A 102 20.19 -30.06 -39.80
N HIS A 103 21.25 -29.31 -39.46
CA HIS A 103 22.61 -29.53 -39.94
C HIS A 103 23.39 -30.64 -39.21
N SER A 104 22.80 -31.26 -38.17
CA SER A 104 23.46 -32.35 -37.44
C SER A 104 23.50 -33.63 -38.27
N GLU A 105 24.67 -34.04 -38.77
CA GLU A 105 24.82 -35.26 -39.58
C GLU A 105 25.19 -36.48 -38.75
N THR A 106 25.80 -36.25 -37.58
CA THR A 106 26.28 -37.30 -36.68
C THR A 106 25.53 -37.28 -35.35
N GLN A 107 25.51 -38.43 -34.66
CA GLN A 107 24.91 -38.53 -33.33
C GLN A 107 25.51 -37.52 -32.35
N SER A 108 26.83 -37.35 -32.33
CA SER A 108 27.48 -36.42 -31.40
C SER A 108 27.08 -34.97 -31.65
N GLN A 109 26.92 -34.56 -32.92
CA GLN A 109 26.41 -33.24 -33.27
C GLN A 109 24.95 -33.06 -32.82
N LEU A 110 24.10 -34.06 -33.04
CA LEU A 110 22.71 -34.00 -32.60
C LEU A 110 22.59 -33.96 -31.07
N VAL A 111 23.37 -34.75 -30.34
CA VAL A 111 23.40 -34.72 -28.87
C VAL A 111 23.86 -33.35 -28.36
N ALA A 112 24.81 -32.70 -29.02
CA ALA A 112 25.21 -31.34 -28.67
C ALA A 112 24.07 -30.34 -28.88
N ALA A 113 23.37 -30.41 -30.02
CA ALA A 113 22.21 -29.56 -30.30
C ALA A 113 21.04 -29.81 -29.33
N ILE A 114 20.79 -31.07 -28.94
CA ILE A 114 19.81 -31.45 -27.91
C ILE A 114 20.18 -30.81 -26.57
N LYS A 115 21.44 -30.91 -26.15
CA LYS A 115 21.91 -30.31 -24.90
C LYS A 115 21.78 -28.79 -24.89
N GLU A 116 22.11 -28.12 -26.00
CA GLU A 116 21.93 -26.68 -26.17
C GLU A 116 20.44 -26.29 -26.09
N THR A 117 19.56 -27.09 -26.70
CA THR A 117 18.10 -26.92 -26.60
C THR A 117 17.61 -27.08 -25.15
N GLY A 118 18.17 -28.02 -24.38
CA GLY A 118 17.86 -28.16 -22.96
C GLY A 118 18.28 -26.94 -22.12
N VAL A 119 19.36 -26.24 -22.49
CA VAL A 119 19.74 -24.97 -21.83
C VAL A 119 18.67 -23.90 -22.09
N TYR A 120 18.21 -23.78 -23.34
CA TYR A 120 17.12 -22.88 -23.69
C TYR A 120 15.83 -23.20 -22.91
N ALA A 121 15.41 -24.47 -22.86
CA ALA A 121 14.24 -24.91 -22.11
C ALA A 121 14.33 -24.55 -20.61
N ARG A 122 15.47 -24.84 -19.98
CA ARG A 122 15.71 -24.45 -18.57
C ARG A 122 15.76 -22.93 -18.37
N GLY A 123 16.18 -22.18 -19.37
CA GLY A 123 16.12 -20.72 -19.37
C GLY A 123 14.70 -20.16 -19.31
N ILE A 124 13.71 -20.89 -19.81
CA ILE A 124 12.28 -20.51 -19.75
C ILE A 124 11.66 -20.90 -18.40
N THR A 125 12.04 -22.04 -17.83
CA THR A 125 11.46 -22.52 -16.56
C THR A 125 12.08 -21.86 -15.32
N GLY A 126 13.29 -21.32 -15.42
CA GLY A 126 14.01 -20.65 -14.33
C GLY A 126 13.83 -19.13 -14.28
N VAL A 127 12.77 -18.59 -14.89
CA VAL A 127 12.60 -17.14 -15.07
C VAL A 127 12.15 -16.47 -13.79
N GLU A 128 12.81 -15.38 -13.44
CA GLU A 128 12.36 -14.50 -12.37
C GLU A 128 11.31 -13.52 -12.89
N GLU A 129 10.28 -13.27 -12.08
CA GLU A 129 9.31 -12.21 -12.34
C GLU A 129 9.79 -10.89 -11.72
N ILE A 130 9.63 -9.80 -12.47
CA ILE A 130 9.84 -8.44 -11.97
C ILE A 130 8.50 -7.73 -11.78
N LEU A 131 8.42 -6.92 -10.73
CA LEU A 131 7.26 -6.09 -10.47
C LEU A 131 7.39 -4.77 -11.25
N LEU A 132 6.56 -4.59 -12.27
CA LEU A 132 6.45 -3.34 -13.01
C LEU A 132 5.40 -2.44 -12.37
N ARG A 133 5.86 -1.41 -11.67
CA ARG A 133 5.04 -0.33 -11.11
C ARG A 133 4.39 0.50 -12.22
N GLY A 134 3.16 0.96 -11.99
CA GLY A 134 2.33 1.74 -12.90
C GLY A 134 1.56 0.90 -13.92
N VAL A 135 1.99 -0.33 -14.23
CA VAL A 135 1.28 -1.18 -15.19
C VAL A 135 -0.11 -1.53 -14.65
N VAL A 136 -1.13 -1.34 -15.48
CA VAL A 136 -2.53 -1.60 -15.13
C VAL A 136 -2.96 -2.95 -15.69
N SER A 137 -3.53 -3.80 -14.86
CA SER A 137 -4.11 -5.08 -15.28
C SER A 137 -5.60 -4.98 -15.60
N ASN A 138 -6.12 -5.99 -16.29
CA ASN A 138 -7.54 -6.21 -16.46
C ASN A 138 -8.18 -6.60 -15.11
N PRO A 139 -9.45 -6.22 -14.87
CA PRO A 139 -10.38 -5.55 -15.80
C PRO A 139 -10.17 -4.03 -15.99
N THR A 140 -9.35 -3.38 -15.15
CA THR A 140 -9.18 -1.92 -15.15
C THR A 140 -8.62 -1.37 -16.46
N ALA A 141 -7.65 -2.05 -17.07
CA ALA A 141 -7.09 -1.64 -18.36
C ALA A 141 -8.17 -1.60 -19.47
N SER A 142 -9.10 -2.56 -19.48
CA SER A 142 -10.23 -2.57 -20.41
C SER A 142 -11.19 -1.40 -20.18
N SER A 143 -11.49 -1.06 -18.93
CA SER A 143 -12.32 0.11 -18.58
C SER A 143 -11.64 1.44 -18.97
N LEU A 144 -10.31 1.54 -18.86
CA LEU A 144 -9.55 2.69 -19.38
C LEU A 144 -9.57 2.77 -20.91
N ALA A 145 -9.51 1.63 -21.61
CA ALA A 145 -9.62 1.59 -23.07
C ALA A 145 -10.97 2.12 -23.57
N GLN A 146 -12.05 1.94 -22.80
CA GLN A 146 -13.36 2.51 -23.15
C GLN A 146 -13.36 4.05 -23.10
N LEU A 147 -12.56 4.67 -22.21
CA LEU A 147 -12.43 6.12 -22.15
C LEU A 147 -11.76 6.71 -23.41
N LEU A 148 -10.95 5.93 -24.12
CA LEU A 148 -10.36 6.34 -25.40
C LEU A 148 -11.42 6.49 -26.50
N ALA A 149 -12.60 5.89 -26.34
CA ALA A 149 -13.73 6.04 -27.25
C ALA A 149 -14.69 7.17 -26.85
N TRP A 150 -14.48 7.80 -25.68
CA TRP A 150 -15.34 8.89 -25.22
C TRP A 150 -15.13 10.16 -26.06
N PRO A 151 -16.12 11.06 -26.10
CA PRO A 151 -15.93 12.41 -26.61
C PRO A 151 -14.72 13.07 -25.94
N MET A 152 -13.85 13.68 -26.75
CA MET A 152 -12.58 14.27 -26.31
C MET A 152 -12.65 15.80 -26.30
N LYS A 153 -11.90 16.42 -25.40
CA LYS A 153 -11.61 17.85 -25.38
C LYS A 153 -10.27 18.12 -26.07
N GLU A 154 -10.13 19.32 -26.64
CA GLU A 154 -8.87 19.74 -27.28
C GLU A 154 -7.73 19.87 -26.25
N GLN A 155 -8.03 20.39 -25.06
CA GLN A 155 -7.08 20.59 -23.97
C GLN A 155 -7.76 20.42 -22.60
N ALA A 156 -6.98 20.14 -21.57
CA ALA A 156 -7.43 20.13 -20.18
C ALA A 156 -7.81 21.56 -19.74
N GLU A 157 -8.78 21.70 -18.84
CA GLU A 157 -9.21 23.03 -18.41
C GLU A 157 -8.15 23.72 -17.56
N THR A 158 -8.06 25.05 -17.69
CA THR A 158 -7.05 25.87 -17.00
C THR A 158 -7.18 25.82 -15.48
N TYR A 159 -8.38 25.56 -14.95
CA TYR A 159 -8.62 25.38 -13.52
C TYR A 159 -8.34 23.96 -13.03
N SER A 160 -8.08 22.99 -13.91
CA SER A 160 -7.81 21.61 -13.52
C SER A 160 -6.38 21.47 -12.98
N MET A 161 -6.14 20.46 -12.14
CA MET A 161 -4.78 20.06 -11.73
C MET A 161 -4.37 18.73 -12.36
N LEU A 162 -3.08 18.57 -12.65
CA LEU A 162 -2.52 17.26 -12.95
C LEU A 162 -2.11 16.61 -11.64
N PHE A 163 -2.47 15.35 -11.45
CA PHE A 163 -1.92 14.56 -10.36
C PHE A 163 -0.39 14.48 -10.52
N PRO A 164 0.41 14.81 -9.48
CA PRO A 164 1.87 14.78 -9.60
C PRO A 164 2.36 13.39 -10.03
N SER A 165 3.21 13.28 -11.05
CA SER A 165 3.79 11.99 -11.46
C SER A 165 4.94 11.58 -10.54
N THR A 166 5.08 10.29 -10.27
CA THR A 166 6.25 9.73 -9.55
C THR A 166 7.13 8.86 -10.46
N ILE A 167 6.58 8.42 -11.59
CA ILE A 167 7.28 7.65 -12.61
C ILE A 167 7.87 8.62 -13.63
N ASP A 168 9.17 8.48 -13.88
CA ASP A 168 9.86 9.25 -14.90
C ASP A 168 9.79 8.58 -16.29
N THR A 169 10.19 9.34 -17.31
CA THR A 169 10.18 8.91 -18.71
C THR A 169 11.20 7.80 -19.03
N SER A 170 12.29 7.71 -18.26
CA SER A 170 13.32 6.69 -18.43
C SER A 170 12.81 5.31 -18.02
N TYR A 171 12.08 5.25 -16.90
CA TYR A 171 11.41 4.07 -16.40
C TYR A 171 10.31 3.63 -17.38
N CYS A 172 9.49 4.55 -17.90
CA CYS A 172 8.49 4.22 -18.92
C CYS A 172 9.13 3.56 -20.16
N THR A 173 10.30 4.04 -20.58
CA THR A 173 11.03 3.45 -21.71
C THR A 173 11.52 2.04 -21.38
N SER A 174 11.99 1.79 -20.15
CA SER A 174 12.34 0.46 -19.68
C SER A 174 11.12 -0.48 -19.67
N VAL A 175 10.00 -0.05 -19.11
CA VAL A 175 8.74 -0.83 -19.08
C VAL A 175 8.28 -1.17 -20.49
N ARG A 176 8.29 -0.18 -21.40
CA ARG A 176 7.95 -0.38 -22.82
C ARG A 176 8.80 -1.48 -23.45
N ASN A 177 10.11 -1.41 -23.28
CA ASN A 177 11.04 -2.39 -23.85
C ASN A 177 10.81 -3.79 -23.26
N THR A 178 10.63 -3.90 -21.95
CA THR A 178 10.34 -5.19 -21.28
C THR A 178 9.06 -5.82 -21.81
N LEU A 179 7.95 -5.07 -21.84
CA LEU A 179 6.66 -5.60 -22.29
C LEU A 179 6.67 -5.97 -23.77
N ARG A 180 7.33 -5.18 -24.62
CA ARG A 180 7.51 -5.49 -26.04
C ARG A 180 8.32 -6.78 -26.22
N ASN A 181 9.49 -6.85 -25.59
CA ASN A 181 10.37 -8.01 -25.70
C ASN A 181 9.66 -9.29 -25.22
N LEU A 182 8.88 -9.19 -24.14
CA LEU A 182 8.07 -10.31 -23.66
C LEU A 182 6.99 -10.74 -24.66
N SER A 183 6.25 -9.78 -25.23
CA SER A 183 5.21 -10.04 -26.24
C SER A 183 5.80 -10.71 -27.49
N GLU A 184 6.92 -10.20 -27.99
CA GLU A 184 7.63 -10.77 -29.15
C GLU A 184 8.21 -12.16 -28.85
N PHE A 185 8.86 -12.33 -27.70
CA PHE A 185 9.42 -13.61 -27.29
C PHE A 185 8.35 -14.68 -27.16
N THR A 186 7.26 -14.38 -26.42
CA THR A 186 6.18 -15.36 -26.22
C THR A 186 5.55 -15.77 -27.53
N HIS A 187 5.33 -14.84 -28.45
CA HIS A 187 4.81 -15.15 -29.79
C HIS A 187 5.76 -16.05 -30.60
N LYS A 188 7.06 -15.74 -30.61
CA LYS A 188 8.08 -16.56 -31.30
C LYS A 188 8.21 -17.95 -30.68
N ALA A 189 8.19 -18.04 -29.36
CA ALA A 189 8.36 -19.29 -28.64
C ALA A 189 7.12 -20.19 -28.76
N GLU A 190 5.92 -19.63 -28.67
CA GLU A 190 4.64 -20.34 -28.89
C GLU A 190 4.59 -20.95 -30.29
N THR A 191 5.03 -20.21 -31.31
CA THR A 191 5.01 -20.68 -32.69
C THR A 191 6.18 -21.62 -33.01
N GLY A 192 7.38 -21.37 -32.52
CA GLY A 192 8.58 -22.12 -32.92
C GLY A 192 8.91 -23.35 -32.07
N LEU A 193 8.49 -23.43 -30.80
CA LEU A 193 8.76 -24.60 -29.96
C LEU A 193 8.19 -25.90 -30.54
N PRO A 194 6.94 -25.95 -31.04
CA PRO A 194 6.41 -27.15 -31.69
C PRO A 194 7.28 -27.60 -32.87
N TRP A 195 7.78 -26.65 -33.68
CA TRP A 195 8.64 -26.95 -34.82
C TRP A 195 10.00 -27.50 -34.38
N LEU A 196 10.57 -26.96 -33.31
CA LEU A 196 11.82 -27.47 -32.75
C LEU A 196 11.65 -28.91 -32.23
N VAL A 197 10.55 -29.20 -31.54
CA VAL A 197 10.21 -30.55 -31.07
C VAL A 197 10.10 -31.52 -32.25
N ASP A 198 9.40 -31.14 -33.31
CA ASP A 198 9.25 -31.98 -34.49
C ASP A 198 10.57 -32.17 -35.24
N ALA A 199 11.39 -31.11 -35.37
CA ALA A 199 12.71 -31.17 -35.98
C ALA A 199 13.64 -32.14 -35.22
N LEU A 200 13.65 -32.07 -33.88
CA LEU A 200 14.43 -32.98 -33.04
C LEU A 200 13.96 -34.43 -33.20
N ARG A 201 12.65 -34.69 -33.17
CA ARG A 201 12.07 -36.03 -33.35
C ARG A 201 12.35 -36.61 -34.73
N MET A 202 12.25 -35.79 -35.79
CA MET A 202 12.58 -36.23 -37.15
C MET A 202 14.07 -36.54 -37.26
N LYS A 203 14.94 -35.61 -36.86
CA LYS A 203 16.39 -35.79 -37.02
C LYS A 203 16.94 -36.95 -36.20
N ALA A 204 16.44 -37.17 -34.99
CA ALA A 204 16.81 -38.32 -34.17
C ALA A 204 16.42 -39.64 -34.85
N ARG A 205 15.24 -39.72 -35.46
CA ARG A 205 14.82 -40.89 -36.24
C ARG A 205 15.73 -41.14 -37.44
N ASP A 206 16.08 -40.09 -38.19
CA ASP A 206 16.96 -40.21 -39.36
C ASP A 206 18.36 -40.72 -38.97
N ILE A 207 18.96 -40.17 -37.91
CA ILE A 207 20.28 -40.60 -37.45
C ILE A 207 20.24 -42.03 -36.89
N MET A 208 19.19 -42.39 -36.13
CA MET A 208 19.02 -43.77 -35.67
C MET A 208 18.86 -44.76 -36.83
N ALA A 209 18.09 -44.40 -37.86
CA ALA A 209 17.92 -45.21 -39.07
C ALA A 209 19.23 -45.34 -39.87
N ALA A 210 20.03 -44.27 -39.97
CA ALA A 210 21.34 -44.29 -40.61
C ALA A 210 22.33 -45.20 -39.86
N LEU A 211 22.35 -45.14 -38.52
CA LEU A 211 23.16 -46.02 -37.68
C LEU A 211 22.78 -47.50 -37.89
N GLU A 212 21.48 -47.81 -37.93
CA GLU A 212 21.00 -49.16 -38.24
C GLU A 212 21.38 -49.62 -39.65
N GLY A 213 21.25 -48.73 -40.64
CA GLY A 213 21.62 -48.98 -42.02
C GLY A 213 23.11 -49.30 -42.19
N ASP A 214 24.00 -48.62 -41.46
CA ASP A 214 25.45 -48.85 -41.49
C ASP A 214 25.90 -50.12 -40.75
N LEU A 215 25.17 -50.49 -39.68
CA LEU A 215 25.52 -51.63 -38.82
C LEU A 215 24.95 -52.95 -39.34
N SER A 216 23.75 -52.95 -39.91
CA SER A 216 23.08 -54.12 -40.48
C SER A 216 23.97 -54.94 -41.45
N PRO A 217 24.62 -54.35 -42.47
CA PRO A 217 25.49 -55.11 -43.37
C PRO A 217 26.79 -55.60 -42.69
N LYS A 218 27.32 -54.87 -41.70
CA LYS A 218 28.51 -55.28 -40.93
C LYS A 218 28.20 -56.49 -40.04
N LEU A 219 27.06 -56.46 -39.35
CA LEU A 219 26.58 -57.56 -38.51
C LEU A 219 26.21 -58.78 -39.35
N SER A 220 25.51 -58.60 -40.47
CA SER A 220 25.18 -59.69 -41.41
C SER A 220 26.43 -60.41 -41.93
N ARG A 221 27.48 -59.66 -42.31
CA ARG A 221 28.77 -60.25 -42.72
C ARG A 221 29.45 -61.03 -41.60
N LEU A 222 29.43 -60.50 -40.37
CA LEU A 222 29.97 -61.19 -39.20
C LEU A 222 29.17 -62.46 -38.89
N ASP A 223 27.84 -62.42 -38.94
CA ASP A 223 26.96 -63.56 -38.69
C ASP A 223 27.17 -64.68 -39.72
N LEU A 224 27.30 -64.32 -41.01
CA LEU A 224 27.63 -65.27 -42.06
C LEU A 224 28.98 -65.95 -41.81
N ARG A 225 30.00 -65.18 -41.42
CA ARG A 225 31.33 -65.69 -41.09
C ARG A 225 31.32 -66.59 -39.84
N ILE A 226 30.61 -66.21 -38.80
CA ILE A 226 30.39 -67.01 -37.59
C ILE A 226 29.70 -68.33 -37.95
N SER A 227 28.67 -68.30 -38.81
CA SER A 227 27.97 -69.51 -39.27
C SER A 227 28.86 -70.45 -40.07
N ALA A 228 29.77 -69.90 -40.89
CA ALA A 228 30.75 -70.69 -41.65
C ALA A 228 31.77 -71.34 -40.72
N LEU A 229 32.33 -70.58 -39.76
CA LEU A 229 33.26 -71.11 -38.76
C LEU A 229 32.62 -72.21 -37.91
N ARG A 230 31.35 -72.07 -37.50
CA ARG A 230 30.62 -73.14 -36.78
C ARG A 230 30.49 -74.42 -37.60
N ARG A 231 30.21 -74.32 -38.91
CA ARG A 231 30.14 -75.47 -39.83
C ARG A 231 31.52 -76.11 -40.06
N GLU A 232 32.57 -75.30 -40.18
CA GLU A 232 33.95 -75.79 -40.31
C GLU A 232 34.39 -76.53 -39.05
N ILE A 233 34.13 -75.96 -37.87
CA ILE A 233 34.44 -76.58 -36.57
C ILE A 233 33.72 -77.92 -36.43
N SER A 234 32.40 -77.98 -36.69
CA SER A 234 31.66 -79.25 -36.59
C SER A 234 32.14 -80.30 -37.59
N GLY A 235 32.52 -79.89 -38.80
CA GLY A 235 33.14 -80.76 -39.80
C GLY A 235 34.51 -81.30 -39.36
N ILE A 236 35.36 -80.46 -38.77
CA ILE A 236 36.67 -80.86 -38.22
C ILE A 236 36.49 -81.77 -37.00
N GLU A 237 35.56 -81.48 -36.10
CA GLU A 237 35.24 -82.32 -34.94
C GLU A 237 34.74 -83.71 -35.37
N SER A 238 33.89 -83.77 -36.41
CA SER A 238 33.42 -85.03 -36.99
C SER A 238 34.57 -85.84 -37.61
N LYS A 239 35.46 -85.19 -38.37
CA LYS A 239 36.68 -85.82 -38.92
C LYS A 239 37.62 -86.32 -37.83
N THR A 240 37.77 -85.56 -36.74
CA THR A 240 38.60 -85.94 -35.58
C THR A 240 38.05 -87.20 -34.89
N LYS A 241 36.71 -87.37 -34.85
CA LYS A 241 36.07 -88.59 -34.31
C LYS A 241 36.21 -89.82 -35.20
N GLN A 242 36.44 -89.64 -36.51
CA GLN A 242 36.59 -90.73 -37.49
C GLN A 242 38.03 -91.26 -37.62
N ILE A 243 39.02 -90.66 -36.91
CA ILE A 243 40.41 -91.13 -36.93
C ILE A 243 40.51 -92.49 -36.19
N PRO A 244 41.03 -93.55 -36.85
CA PRO A 244 41.13 -94.89 -36.26
C PRO A 244 42.10 -94.92 -35.07
N ARG A 245 41.84 -95.78 -34.08
CA ARG A 245 42.60 -95.86 -32.82
C ARG A 245 44.12 -96.05 -32.99
N SER A 246 44.56 -96.62 -34.11
CA SER A 246 45.96 -96.87 -34.45
C SER A 246 46.75 -95.63 -34.88
N GLU A 247 46.09 -94.55 -35.33
CA GLU A 247 46.74 -93.31 -35.77
C GLU A 247 46.63 -92.18 -34.75
N ARG A 248 46.18 -92.49 -33.52
CA ARG A 248 45.76 -91.49 -32.54
C ARG A 248 46.84 -90.51 -32.04
N HIS A 249 48.10 -90.78 -32.40
CA HIS A 249 49.28 -89.99 -32.03
C HIS A 249 50.15 -89.64 -33.26
N GLY A 250 49.58 -89.72 -34.47
CA GLY A 250 50.27 -89.36 -35.71
C GLY A 250 50.27 -87.84 -35.99
N PRO A 251 51.14 -87.35 -36.89
CA PRO A 251 51.24 -85.93 -37.25
C PRO A 251 49.91 -85.35 -37.78
N LYS A 252 49.09 -86.18 -38.44
CA LYS A 252 47.77 -85.80 -38.95
C LYS A 252 46.77 -85.45 -37.84
N GLU A 253 46.81 -86.14 -36.70
CA GLU A 253 45.92 -85.81 -35.58
C GLU A 253 46.33 -84.50 -34.91
N ALA A 254 47.65 -84.29 -34.71
CA ALA A 254 48.17 -83.02 -34.18
C ALA A 254 47.76 -81.84 -35.08
N GLU A 255 47.92 -81.97 -36.40
CA GLU A 255 47.52 -80.96 -37.38
C GLU A 255 46.02 -80.67 -37.35
N THR A 256 45.16 -81.69 -37.27
CA THR A 256 43.70 -81.48 -37.15
C THR A 256 43.28 -80.83 -35.83
N ARG A 257 43.96 -81.13 -34.71
CA ARG A 257 43.72 -80.47 -33.42
C ARG A 257 44.18 -79.01 -33.43
N ASP A 258 45.31 -78.71 -34.05
CA ASP A 258 45.81 -77.35 -34.19
C ASP A 258 44.90 -76.52 -35.11
N LEU A 259 44.41 -77.11 -36.19
CA LEU A 259 43.41 -76.50 -37.07
C LEU A 259 42.09 -76.24 -36.31
N LEU A 260 41.61 -77.19 -35.50
CA LEU A 260 40.42 -77.03 -34.67
C LEU A 260 40.59 -75.88 -33.68
N ARG A 261 41.71 -75.84 -32.95
CA ARG A 261 42.05 -74.75 -32.02
C ARG A 261 42.06 -73.40 -32.74
N ALA A 262 42.75 -73.30 -33.88
CA ALA A 262 42.81 -72.06 -34.65
C ALA A 262 41.41 -71.56 -35.07
N ARG A 263 40.51 -72.46 -35.47
CA ARG A 263 39.12 -72.11 -35.85
C ARG A 263 38.27 -71.73 -34.65
N GLN A 264 38.41 -72.42 -33.52
CA GLN A 264 37.76 -72.05 -32.25
C GLN A 264 38.20 -70.66 -31.76
N THR A 265 39.50 -70.33 -31.85
CA THR A 265 39.99 -68.98 -31.51
C THR A 265 39.52 -67.91 -32.50
N ALA A 266 39.34 -68.25 -33.78
CA ALA A 266 38.73 -67.33 -34.75
C ALA A 266 37.24 -67.07 -34.44
N LEU A 267 36.49 -68.10 -34.05
CA LEU A 267 35.09 -68.00 -33.66
C LEU A 267 34.93 -67.13 -32.39
N ASP A 268 35.74 -67.35 -31.36
CA ASP A 268 35.70 -66.54 -30.12
C ASP A 268 35.98 -65.05 -30.40
N ARG A 269 36.95 -64.76 -31.27
CA ARG A 269 37.24 -63.38 -31.71
C ARG A 269 36.07 -62.73 -32.45
N ASP A 270 35.45 -63.45 -33.37
CA ASP A 270 34.33 -62.91 -34.17
C ASP A 270 33.07 -62.75 -33.31
N LEU A 271 32.81 -63.65 -32.36
CA LEU A 271 31.73 -63.51 -31.36
C LEU A 271 31.94 -62.27 -30.48
N LYS A 272 33.13 -62.11 -29.88
CA LYS A 272 33.46 -60.92 -29.09
C LYS A 272 33.32 -59.63 -29.89
N ARG A 273 33.72 -59.63 -31.17
CA ARG A 273 33.60 -58.48 -32.05
C ARG A 273 32.15 -58.14 -32.35
N ARG A 274 31.31 -59.14 -32.60
CA ARG A 274 29.87 -58.99 -32.80
C ARG A 274 29.21 -58.41 -31.55
N ASP A 275 29.43 -59.03 -30.39
CA ASP A 275 28.81 -58.63 -29.14
C ASP A 275 29.24 -57.20 -28.76
N LYS A 276 30.53 -56.85 -28.95
CA LYS A 276 31.03 -55.48 -28.78
C LYS A 276 30.33 -54.48 -29.71
N THR A 277 30.16 -54.82 -30.99
CA THR A 277 29.51 -53.94 -31.98
C THR A 277 28.04 -53.72 -31.65
N VAL A 278 27.33 -54.77 -31.18
CA VAL A 278 25.93 -54.67 -30.75
C VAL A 278 25.83 -53.81 -29.49
N SER A 279 26.67 -54.07 -28.48
CA SER A 279 26.65 -53.30 -27.23
C SER A 279 26.99 -51.82 -27.43
N GLU A 280 27.97 -51.51 -28.29
CA GLU A 280 28.32 -50.13 -28.65
C GLU A 280 27.16 -49.44 -29.38
N SER A 281 26.42 -50.15 -30.24
CA SER A 281 25.24 -49.58 -30.88
C SER A 281 24.08 -49.36 -29.92
N GLU A 282 23.82 -50.30 -29.01
CA GLU A 282 22.72 -50.19 -28.04
C GLU A 282 22.97 -49.04 -27.07
N THR A 283 24.20 -48.89 -26.59
CA THR A 283 24.60 -47.77 -25.71
C THR A 283 24.42 -46.42 -26.39
N LEU A 284 24.85 -46.29 -27.64
CA LEU A 284 24.67 -45.07 -28.43
C LEU A 284 23.19 -44.71 -28.65
N LYS A 285 22.34 -45.71 -28.97
CA LYS A 285 20.89 -45.49 -29.10
C LYS A 285 20.23 -45.12 -27.78
N SER A 286 20.61 -45.79 -26.69
CA SER A 286 20.08 -45.49 -25.35
C SER A 286 20.44 -44.06 -24.94
N GLU A 287 21.71 -43.66 -25.12
CA GLU A 287 22.17 -42.30 -24.79
C GLU A 287 21.40 -41.23 -25.57
N LEU A 288 21.23 -41.41 -26.89
CA LEU A 288 20.48 -40.47 -27.72
C LEU A 288 18.99 -40.42 -27.31
N SER A 289 18.37 -41.58 -27.07
CA SER A 289 16.95 -41.67 -26.70
C SER A 289 16.71 -41.07 -25.31
N GLU A 290 17.56 -41.35 -24.34
CA GLU A 290 17.46 -40.81 -22.98
C GLU A 290 17.65 -39.29 -22.97
N THR A 291 18.68 -38.79 -23.66
CA THR A 291 18.94 -37.35 -23.76
C THR A 291 17.82 -36.62 -24.51
N LEU A 292 17.31 -37.20 -25.60
CA LEU A 292 16.18 -36.64 -26.33
C LEU A 292 14.92 -36.60 -25.47
N ASN A 293 14.55 -37.71 -24.82
CA ASN A 293 13.34 -37.77 -24.00
C ASN A 293 13.39 -36.81 -22.82
N ALA A 294 14.56 -36.66 -22.18
CA ALA A 294 14.76 -35.69 -21.11
C ALA A 294 14.49 -34.25 -21.59
N VAL A 295 15.09 -33.85 -22.73
CA VAL A 295 14.90 -32.49 -23.28
C VAL A 295 13.49 -32.28 -23.82
N LEU A 296 12.86 -33.29 -24.42
CA LEU A 296 11.46 -33.20 -24.85
C LEU A 296 10.52 -32.93 -23.66
N SER A 297 10.74 -33.61 -22.52
CA SER A 297 9.99 -33.33 -21.29
C SER A 297 10.24 -31.92 -20.75
N GLU A 298 11.48 -31.43 -20.80
CA GLU A 298 11.79 -30.02 -20.43
C GLU A 298 11.09 -29.02 -21.37
N LEU A 299 11.03 -29.30 -22.67
CA LEU A 299 10.37 -28.45 -23.67
C LEU A 299 8.84 -28.43 -23.50
N GLU A 300 8.23 -29.55 -23.11
CA GLU A 300 6.80 -29.62 -22.79
C GLU A 300 6.46 -28.71 -21.61
N VAL A 301 7.23 -28.78 -20.52
CA VAL A 301 7.08 -27.87 -19.36
C VAL A 301 7.33 -26.41 -19.76
N SER A 302 8.33 -26.16 -20.60
CA SER A 302 8.64 -24.80 -21.09
C SER A 302 7.49 -24.23 -21.93
N HIS A 303 6.84 -25.05 -22.75
CA HIS A 303 5.69 -24.67 -23.55
C HIS A 303 4.48 -24.33 -22.65
N GLU A 304 4.20 -25.12 -21.62
CA GLU A 304 3.17 -24.78 -20.62
C GLU A 304 3.47 -23.45 -19.93
N MET A 305 4.73 -23.18 -19.59
CA MET A 305 5.15 -21.90 -19.00
C MET A 305 4.95 -20.72 -19.95
N ILE A 306 5.24 -20.89 -21.25
CA ILE A 306 5.01 -19.85 -22.27
C ILE A 306 3.51 -19.55 -22.43
N LEU A 307 2.65 -20.57 -22.39
CA LEU A 307 1.20 -20.36 -22.40
C LEU A 307 0.74 -19.60 -21.15
N ALA A 308 1.34 -19.89 -19.98
CA ALA A 308 1.09 -19.13 -18.76
C ALA A 308 1.54 -17.66 -18.90
N PHE A 309 2.73 -17.42 -19.45
CA PHE A 309 3.22 -16.07 -19.74
C PHE A 309 2.32 -15.32 -20.71
N ARG A 310 1.84 -15.99 -21.76
CA ARG A 310 0.89 -15.40 -22.71
C ARG A 310 -0.40 -14.96 -22.00
N LYS A 311 -0.93 -15.80 -21.11
CA LYS A 311 -2.10 -15.46 -20.29
C LYS A 311 -1.83 -14.27 -19.36
N SER A 312 -0.64 -14.17 -18.78
CA SER A 312 -0.22 -13.02 -17.98
C SER A 312 -0.14 -11.74 -18.81
N ILE A 313 0.38 -11.80 -20.04
CA ILE A 313 0.38 -10.65 -20.97
C ILE A 313 -1.05 -10.25 -21.33
N ASP A 314 -1.89 -11.19 -21.72
CA ASP A 314 -3.30 -10.92 -22.04
C ASP A 314 -4.05 -10.34 -20.82
N SER A 315 -3.59 -10.60 -19.59
CA SER A 315 -4.16 -10.01 -18.38
C SER A 315 -3.80 -8.53 -18.17
N ILE A 316 -2.78 -8.00 -18.85
CA ILE A 316 -2.37 -6.58 -18.77
C ILE A 316 -2.54 -5.82 -20.10
N GLU A 317 -2.85 -6.54 -21.20
CA GLU A 317 -3.25 -5.94 -22.47
C GLU A 317 -4.73 -5.56 -22.46
N ALA A 318 -5.07 -4.45 -23.09
CA ALA A 318 -6.43 -4.05 -23.35
C ALA A 318 -6.66 -3.81 -24.84
N THR A 319 -7.82 -4.21 -25.33
CA THR A 319 -8.23 -3.97 -26.71
C THR A 319 -8.71 -2.54 -26.86
N VAL A 320 -8.09 -1.80 -27.76
CA VAL A 320 -8.53 -0.47 -28.17
C VAL A 320 -9.20 -0.60 -29.53
N GLY A 321 -10.17 0.26 -29.83
CA GLY A 321 -10.82 0.31 -31.14
C GLY A 321 -9.86 0.71 -32.26
N SER A 322 -10.35 1.45 -33.27
CA SER A 322 -9.55 1.88 -34.43
C SER A 322 -8.49 2.96 -34.12
N LEU A 323 -8.07 3.13 -32.87
CA LEU A 323 -7.09 4.14 -32.48
C LEU A 323 -5.68 3.62 -32.79
N ASP A 324 -4.99 4.33 -33.68
CA ASP A 324 -3.59 4.07 -33.98
C ASP A 324 -2.70 4.71 -32.91
N VAL A 325 -2.05 3.86 -32.09
CA VAL A 325 -1.18 4.29 -30.99
C VAL A 325 0.26 4.31 -31.51
N PRO A 326 0.93 5.48 -31.52
CA PRO A 326 2.31 5.60 -31.98
C PRO A 326 3.28 4.88 -31.04
N GLU A 327 4.48 4.54 -31.53
CA GLU A 327 5.51 3.83 -30.75
C GLU A 327 5.89 4.56 -29.44
N ASP A 328 5.95 5.89 -29.47
CA ASP A 328 6.24 6.72 -28.29
C ASP A 328 5.11 6.72 -27.26
N GLY A 329 3.91 6.27 -27.65
CA GLY A 329 2.70 6.23 -26.84
C GLY A 329 1.86 7.51 -26.90
N ILE A 330 0.70 7.44 -26.24
CA ILE A 330 -0.29 8.51 -26.11
C ILE A 330 -0.51 8.79 -24.62
N ARG A 331 -0.65 10.07 -24.24
CA ARG A 331 -1.04 10.41 -22.86
C ARG A 331 -2.55 10.49 -22.75
N LEU A 332 -3.13 9.73 -21.84
CA LEU A 332 -4.55 9.76 -21.50
C LEU A 332 -4.70 10.45 -20.13
N LEU A 333 -5.40 11.58 -20.12
CA LEU A 333 -5.71 12.34 -18.91
C LEU A 333 -7.09 11.96 -18.40
N VAL A 334 -7.17 11.03 -17.45
CA VAL A 334 -8.44 10.55 -16.89
C VAL A 334 -8.98 11.58 -15.87
N PRO A 335 -10.15 12.20 -16.11
CA PRO A 335 -10.71 13.20 -15.21
C PRO A 335 -11.24 12.58 -13.93
N VAL A 336 -10.90 13.17 -12.79
CA VAL A 336 -11.48 12.86 -11.48
C VAL A 336 -11.84 14.14 -10.74
N ILE A 337 -12.87 14.10 -9.90
CA ILE A 337 -13.26 15.24 -9.06
C ILE A 337 -12.90 14.92 -7.62
N ILE A 338 -12.21 15.84 -6.93
CA ILE A 338 -11.80 15.67 -5.53
C ILE A 338 -12.59 16.64 -4.67
N ALA A 339 -13.24 16.13 -3.63
CA ALA A 339 -13.92 16.93 -2.61
C ALA A 339 -13.17 16.85 -1.28
N GLY A 340 -12.79 18.01 -0.73
CA GLY A 340 -12.17 18.13 0.59
C GLY A 340 -13.23 18.37 1.66
N LEU A 341 -13.40 17.41 2.57
CA LEU A 341 -14.36 17.46 3.67
C LEU A 341 -13.62 17.54 4.99
N SER A 342 -13.90 18.56 5.82
CA SER A 342 -13.22 18.72 7.10
C SER A 342 -14.14 18.63 8.31
N LYS A 343 -13.58 18.17 9.44
CA LYS A 343 -14.26 18.17 10.73
C LYS A 343 -13.27 18.34 11.85
N LYS A 344 -13.43 19.41 12.64
CA LYS A 344 -12.53 19.74 13.77
C LYS A 344 -11.05 19.78 13.35
N GLY A 345 -10.75 20.39 12.20
CA GLY A 345 -9.39 20.53 11.67
C GLY A 345 -8.81 19.29 10.97
N ARG A 346 -9.53 18.16 10.93
CA ARG A 346 -9.14 16.98 10.15
C ARG A 346 -9.75 17.06 8.76
N LEU A 347 -8.90 17.08 7.74
CA LEU A 347 -9.28 17.03 6.33
C LEU A 347 -9.29 15.59 5.82
N ASP A 348 -10.45 15.12 5.36
CA ASP A 348 -10.64 13.90 4.58
C ASP A 348 -10.93 14.30 3.13
N MET A 349 -10.50 13.50 2.16
CA MET A 349 -10.73 13.78 0.74
C MET A 349 -11.45 12.60 0.10
N VAL A 350 -12.44 12.90 -0.73
CA VAL A 350 -13.22 11.93 -1.51
C VAL A 350 -12.92 12.18 -2.98
N VAL A 351 -12.73 11.12 -3.76
CA VAL A 351 -12.42 11.18 -5.20
C VAL A 351 -13.55 10.54 -5.97
N TYR A 352 -14.10 11.27 -6.92
CA TYR A 352 -15.15 10.79 -7.81
C TYR A 352 -14.59 10.47 -9.20
N PRO A 353 -14.92 9.30 -9.76
CA PRO A 353 -14.44 8.85 -11.06
C PRO A 353 -15.21 9.47 -12.24
N PRO A 354 -14.72 9.29 -13.49
CA PRO A 354 -15.51 9.56 -14.69
C PRO A 354 -16.87 8.86 -14.62
N SER A 355 -17.93 9.55 -15.03
CA SER A 355 -19.30 9.13 -14.74
C SER A 355 -20.21 9.07 -15.97
N ILE A 356 -21.32 8.34 -15.85
CA ILE A 356 -22.36 8.24 -16.89
C ILE A 356 -23.68 8.74 -16.29
N LEU A 357 -24.44 9.52 -17.06
CA LEU A 357 -25.80 9.91 -16.71
C LEU A 357 -26.75 8.75 -17.00
N ILE A 358 -27.52 8.35 -15.99
CA ILE A 358 -28.57 7.34 -16.16
C ILE A 358 -29.89 8.04 -16.50
N PRO A 359 -30.47 7.82 -17.69
CA PRO A 359 -31.80 8.32 -18.00
C PRO A 359 -32.83 7.63 -17.10
N GLY A 360 -33.60 8.41 -16.33
CA GLY A 360 -34.74 7.89 -15.56
C GLY A 360 -34.44 7.50 -14.10
N THR A 361 -33.37 8.01 -13.49
CA THR A 361 -33.24 7.95 -12.02
C THR A 361 -34.43 8.63 -11.33
N GLN A 362 -34.70 8.20 -10.10
CA GLN A 362 -35.84 8.71 -9.32
C GLN A 362 -35.69 10.23 -9.14
N LYS A 363 -36.62 11.02 -9.70
CA LYS A 363 -36.61 12.48 -9.57
C LYS A 363 -36.55 12.90 -8.10
N ALA A 364 -35.92 14.03 -7.83
CA ALA A 364 -35.95 14.66 -6.52
C ALA A 364 -37.41 14.84 -6.09
N GLY A 365 -37.70 14.46 -4.85
CA GLY A 365 -39.05 14.40 -4.32
C GLY A 365 -39.15 15.16 -3.02
N ARG A 366 -40.32 15.16 -2.36
CA ARG A 366 -40.53 15.91 -1.10
C ARG A 366 -39.63 15.49 0.06
N ARG A 367 -38.97 14.32 -0.03
CA ARG A 367 -38.11 13.76 1.04
C ARG A 367 -36.61 13.92 0.76
N LYS A 368 -36.22 14.20 -0.49
CA LYS A 368 -34.82 14.31 -0.88
C LYS A 368 -34.67 15.44 -1.87
N ASP A 369 -33.86 16.44 -1.51
CA ASP A 369 -33.70 17.67 -2.28
C ASP A 369 -32.81 17.50 -3.52
N PHE A 370 -32.02 16.43 -3.57
CA PHE A 370 -31.18 16.05 -4.70
C PHE A 370 -31.18 14.53 -4.90
N THR A 371 -31.32 14.07 -6.14
CA THR A 371 -31.02 12.68 -6.50
C THR A 371 -29.81 12.66 -7.42
N ASP A 372 -28.87 11.79 -7.09
CA ASP A 372 -27.65 11.59 -7.86
C ASP A 372 -27.98 11.11 -9.28
N SER A 373 -27.65 11.93 -10.28
CA SER A 373 -27.99 11.66 -11.67
C SER A 373 -26.85 10.94 -12.40
N LEU A 374 -25.63 11.16 -11.95
CA LEU A 374 -24.43 10.53 -12.47
C LEU A 374 -24.10 9.27 -11.65
N ILE A 375 -23.52 8.25 -12.25
CA ILE A 375 -22.88 7.14 -11.54
C ILE A 375 -21.51 6.89 -12.12
N SER A 376 -20.64 6.19 -11.38
CA SER A 376 -19.36 5.75 -11.94
C SER A 376 -19.59 5.00 -13.26
N ALA A 377 -18.79 5.32 -14.27
CA ALA A 377 -18.91 4.71 -15.59
C ALA A 377 -18.66 3.19 -15.57
N SER A 378 -17.83 2.73 -14.63
CA SER A 378 -17.63 1.31 -14.33
C SER A 378 -17.17 1.11 -12.89
N GLU A 379 -17.22 -0.14 -12.40
CA GLU A 379 -16.70 -0.50 -11.08
C GLU A 379 -15.17 -0.32 -11.02
N GLU A 380 -14.47 -0.59 -12.11
CA GLU A 380 -13.01 -0.46 -12.14
C GLU A 380 -12.55 1.01 -12.12
N LEU A 381 -13.31 1.93 -12.73
CA LEU A 381 -13.01 3.36 -12.62
C LEU A 381 -13.28 3.88 -11.20
N ALA A 382 -14.31 3.36 -10.53
CA ALA A 382 -14.52 3.64 -9.10
C ALA A 382 -13.37 3.09 -8.25
N GLN A 383 -12.81 1.93 -8.61
CA GLN A 383 -11.65 1.36 -7.93
C GLN A 383 -10.39 2.24 -8.10
N ILE A 384 -10.18 2.86 -9.27
CA ILE A 384 -9.09 3.84 -9.45
C ILE A 384 -9.28 5.04 -8.52
N ALA A 385 -10.50 5.56 -8.41
CA ALA A 385 -10.79 6.67 -7.51
C ALA A 385 -10.54 6.28 -6.04
N ALA A 386 -10.94 5.07 -5.62
CA ALA A 386 -10.66 4.55 -4.29
C ALA A 386 -9.15 4.39 -4.01
N TRP A 387 -8.36 3.94 -5.00
CA TRP A 387 -6.90 3.91 -4.88
C TRP A 387 -6.33 5.32 -4.70
N CYS A 388 -6.87 6.31 -5.40
CA CYS A 388 -6.46 7.71 -5.22
C CYS A 388 -6.79 8.20 -3.81
N GLU A 389 -8.00 7.94 -3.29
CA GLU A 389 -8.38 8.28 -1.91
C GLU A 389 -7.43 7.67 -0.88
N GLU A 390 -7.14 6.37 -1.01
CA GLU A 390 -6.22 5.67 -0.11
C GLU A 390 -4.82 6.28 -0.16
N GLN A 391 -4.31 6.58 -1.34
CA GLN A 391 -2.99 7.20 -1.49
C GLN A 391 -2.96 8.62 -0.96
N ILE A 392 -3.99 9.44 -1.21
CA ILE A 392 -4.10 10.79 -0.64
C ILE A 392 -4.13 10.73 0.89
N SER A 393 -4.78 9.72 1.47
CA SER A 393 -4.82 9.52 2.92
C SER A 393 -3.46 9.13 3.49
N ASN A 394 -2.70 8.30 2.77
CA ASN A 394 -1.43 7.73 3.23
C ASN A 394 -0.20 8.61 2.92
N ASP A 395 -0.22 9.39 1.84
CA ASP A 395 0.89 10.24 1.38
C ASP A 395 0.66 11.70 1.79
N VAL A 396 1.37 12.11 2.84
CA VAL A 396 1.33 13.48 3.39
C VAL A 396 1.74 14.52 2.35
N THR A 397 2.68 14.19 1.45
CA THR A 397 3.17 15.12 0.42
C THR A 397 2.13 15.35 -0.67
N LEU A 398 1.46 14.28 -1.11
CA LEU A 398 0.34 14.37 -2.05
C LEU A 398 -0.83 15.15 -1.43
N LYS A 399 -1.20 14.82 -0.19
CA LYS A 399 -2.27 15.50 0.52
C LYS A 399 -2.00 17.00 0.65
N LYS A 400 -0.76 17.37 0.97
CA LYS A 400 -0.33 18.77 0.99
C LYS A 400 -0.40 19.40 -0.40
N SER A 401 0.11 18.75 -1.43
CA SER A 401 0.05 19.27 -2.81
C SER A 401 -1.37 19.52 -3.30
N ILE A 402 -2.33 18.67 -2.94
CA ILE A 402 -3.76 18.87 -3.26
C ILE A 402 -4.33 20.05 -2.47
N ARG A 403 -3.96 20.19 -1.19
CA ARG A 403 -4.37 21.35 -0.36
C ARG A 403 -3.79 22.67 -0.91
N ASP A 404 -2.51 22.71 -1.23
CA ASP A 404 -1.86 23.88 -1.84
C ASP A 404 -2.51 24.22 -3.19
N SER A 405 -2.85 23.19 -3.99
CA SER A 405 -3.58 23.39 -5.26
C SER A 405 -5.00 23.90 -5.03
N SER A 406 -5.65 23.55 -3.92
CA SER A 406 -7.03 23.96 -3.64
C SER A 406 -7.14 25.45 -3.34
N GLU A 407 -6.12 26.06 -2.73
CA GLU A 407 -6.11 27.51 -2.48
C GLU A 407 -6.29 28.33 -3.76
N VAL A 408 -5.69 27.86 -4.87
CA VAL A 408 -5.73 28.58 -6.15
C VAL A 408 -6.83 28.05 -7.07
N ARG A 409 -7.07 26.73 -7.10
CA ARG A 409 -7.90 26.05 -8.11
C ARG A 409 -9.26 25.57 -7.61
N ASN A 410 -9.68 25.93 -6.39
CA ASN A 410 -10.98 25.54 -5.84
C ASN A 410 -12.13 26.02 -6.75
N LEU A 411 -12.90 25.05 -7.27
CA LEU A 411 -14.02 25.30 -8.18
C LEU A 411 -15.14 26.12 -7.51
N LEU A 412 -15.23 26.07 -6.18
CA LEU A 412 -16.19 26.87 -5.39
C LEU A 412 -15.79 28.34 -5.26
N ALA A 413 -14.51 28.67 -5.45
CA ALA A 413 -13.97 30.00 -5.27
C ALA A 413 -13.76 30.74 -6.61
N LEU A 414 -13.50 30.00 -7.68
CA LEU A 414 -13.21 30.58 -9.00
C LEU A 414 -14.45 31.14 -9.70
N LYS A 415 -14.40 32.40 -10.12
CA LYS A 415 -15.52 33.11 -10.76
C LYS A 415 -16.19 32.34 -11.90
N ASN A 416 -15.42 31.80 -12.84
CA ASN A 416 -15.95 31.12 -14.02
C ASN A 416 -16.64 29.80 -13.65
N THR A 417 -16.05 29.01 -12.75
CA THR A 417 -16.62 27.72 -12.33
C THR A 417 -17.79 27.91 -11.38
N ARG A 418 -17.81 28.96 -10.56
CA ARG A 418 -18.97 29.35 -9.74
C ARG A 418 -20.19 29.66 -10.60
N ALA A 419 -20.00 30.45 -11.67
CA ALA A 419 -21.07 30.74 -12.62
C ALA A 419 -21.56 29.46 -13.29
N ALA A 420 -20.65 28.58 -13.73
CA ALA A 420 -20.99 27.28 -14.30
C ALA A 420 -21.75 26.38 -13.31
N ILE A 421 -21.32 26.27 -12.05
CA ILE A 421 -22.03 25.49 -11.01
C ILE A 421 -23.43 26.06 -10.78
N GLY A 422 -23.58 27.39 -10.75
CA GLY A 422 -24.87 28.07 -10.59
C GLY A 422 -25.82 27.84 -11.77
N GLU A 423 -25.33 27.83 -13.01
CA GLU A 423 -26.16 27.47 -14.18
C GLU A 423 -26.46 25.97 -14.23
N GLY A 424 -25.47 25.12 -13.90
CA GLY A 424 -25.62 23.67 -13.85
C GLY A 424 -26.68 23.21 -12.86
N VAL A 425 -26.79 23.85 -11.69
CA VAL A 425 -27.83 23.48 -10.72
C VAL A 425 -29.24 23.84 -11.20
N LYS A 426 -29.38 24.90 -12.02
CA LYS A 426 -30.66 25.25 -12.65
C LYS A 426 -31.04 24.23 -13.72
N LEU A 427 -30.07 23.68 -14.44
CA LEU A 427 -30.29 22.56 -15.37
C LEU A 427 -30.75 21.30 -14.62
N LEU A 428 -30.08 20.96 -13.52
CA LEU A 428 -30.49 19.83 -12.65
C LEU A 428 -31.90 20.02 -12.08
N LEU A 429 -32.28 21.25 -11.73
CA LEU A 429 -33.65 21.60 -11.32
C LEU A 429 -34.65 21.39 -12.46
N ALA A 430 -34.31 21.84 -13.68
CA ALA A 430 -35.17 21.69 -14.85
C ALA A 430 -35.42 20.23 -15.22
N ASP A 431 -34.41 19.37 -15.10
CA ASP A 431 -34.52 17.93 -15.37
C ASP A 431 -35.20 17.17 -14.21
N GLY A 432 -35.28 17.80 -13.03
CA GLY A 432 -35.93 17.28 -11.83
C GLY A 432 -35.03 16.40 -10.96
N PHE A 433 -33.71 16.55 -11.08
CA PHE A 433 -32.72 15.90 -10.21
C PHE A 433 -32.41 16.72 -8.96
N ALA A 434 -32.73 18.02 -8.95
CA ALA A 434 -32.66 18.89 -7.79
C ALA A 434 -34.00 19.60 -7.55
N ASN A 435 -34.27 19.98 -6.29
CA ASN A 435 -35.38 20.85 -5.90
C ASN A 435 -34.85 22.26 -5.55
N GLU A 436 -35.76 23.25 -5.42
CA GLU A 436 -35.41 24.61 -4.99
C GLU A 436 -34.54 24.68 -3.71
N PRO A 437 -34.75 23.85 -2.66
CA PRO A 437 -33.87 23.84 -1.49
C PRO A 437 -32.41 23.48 -1.81
N ALA A 438 -32.16 22.59 -2.76
CA ALA A 438 -30.80 22.23 -3.18
C ALA A 438 -30.13 23.38 -3.93
N VAL A 439 -30.89 24.12 -4.76
CA VAL A 439 -30.41 25.34 -5.42
C VAL A 439 -30.00 26.39 -4.39
N ASN A 440 -30.89 26.68 -3.43
CA ASN A 440 -30.62 27.62 -2.34
C ASN A 440 -29.41 27.20 -1.51
N GLN A 441 -29.21 25.89 -1.31
CA GLN A 441 -28.07 25.36 -0.58
C GLN A 441 -26.74 25.63 -1.31
N ILE A 442 -26.70 25.43 -2.63
CA ILE A 442 -25.52 25.78 -3.43
C ILE A 442 -25.28 27.29 -3.40
N GLU A 443 -26.32 28.11 -3.62
CA GLU A 443 -26.16 29.57 -3.61
C GLU A 443 -25.62 30.07 -2.27
N THR A 444 -26.13 29.52 -1.17
CA THR A 444 -25.64 29.81 0.19
C THR A 444 -24.17 29.39 0.34
N LEU A 445 -23.81 28.17 -0.10
CA LEU A 445 -22.45 27.67 -0.03
C LEU A 445 -21.47 28.52 -0.85
N LEU A 446 -21.82 28.84 -2.11
CA LEU A 446 -21.00 29.70 -2.96
C LEU A 446 -20.85 31.09 -2.34
N SER A 447 -21.93 31.68 -1.80
CA SER A 447 -21.85 32.99 -1.14
C SER A 447 -20.92 33.01 0.09
N GLY A 448 -20.75 31.87 0.76
CA GLY A 448 -19.87 31.72 1.93
C GLY A 448 -18.39 31.56 1.58
N VAL A 449 -18.05 31.25 0.33
CA VAL A 449 -16.66 31.08 -0.13
C VAL A 449 -16.19 32.38 -0.81
N PRO A 450 -15.00 32.93 -0.48
CA PRO A 450 -14.46 34.10 -1.16
C PRO A 450 -14.28 33.85 -2.67
N GLU A 451 -14.69 34.81 -3.49
CA GLU A 451 -14.50 34.72 -4.95
C GLU A 451 -13.14 35.25 -5.37
N HIS A 452 -12.45 34.52 -6.24
CA HIS A 452 -11.27 35.01 -6.95
C HIS A 452 -11.27 34.58 -8.42
N SER A 453 -10.40 35.20 -9.21
CA SER A 453 -10.14 34.80 -10.60
C SER A 453 -8.76 34.17 -10.68
N LEU A 454 -8.60 33.17 -11.53
CA LEU A 454 -7.27 32.65 -11.88
C LEU A 454 -6.46 33.77 -12.53
N THR A 455 -5.40 34.21 -11.87
CA THR A 455 -4.38 35.07 -12.48
C THR A 455 -3.59 34.23 -13.49
N LEU A 456 -3.65 34.63 -14.76
CA LEU A 456 -3.07 33.94 -15.92
C LEU A 456 -1.54 33.78 -15.90
N ASP A 457 -0.84 34.29 -14.88
CA ASP A 457 0.60 34.03 -14.67
C ASP A 457 0.88 32.59 -14.21
N ALA A 458 -0.16 31.85 -13.80
CA ALA A 458 -0.12 30.40 -13.72
C ALA A 458 -0.49 29.82 -15.08
N THR A 459 0.39 29.94 -16.07
CA THR A 459 0.35 29.03 -17.22
C THR A 459 0.14 27.60 -16.68
N PRO A 460 -0.80 26.80 -17.21
CA PRO A 460 -0.66 25.36 -17.06
C PRO A 460 0.77 25.04 -17.53
N PRO A 461 1.49 24.06 -16.97
CA PRO A 461 2.69 23.62 -17.65
C PRO A 461 2.23 23.12 -19.02
N ALA A 462 2.30 23.98 -20.03
CA ALA A 462 2.50 23.58 -21.40
C ALA A 462 3.61 22.56 -21.30
N GLY A 463 3.32 21.32 -21.74
CA GLY A 463 4.25 20.21 -21.63
C GLY A 463 5.64 20.73 -21.95
N THR A 464 6.52 20.74 -20.95
CA THR A 464 7.87 21.21 -21.15
C THR A 464 8.45 20.25 -22.16
N GLU A 465 8.63 20.73 -23.39
CA GLU A 465 9.50 20.12 -24.37
C GLU A 465 10.88 19.98 -23.72
N LEU A 466 11.13 18.81 -23.13
CA LEU A 466 12.49 18.39 -22.83
C LEU A 466 13.07 17.88 -24.14
N ILE A 467 13.58 18.83 -24.92
CA ILE A 467 14.49 18.55 -26.03
C ILE A 467 15.67 17.74 -25.47
N PRO A 468 16.02 16.59 -26.06
CA PRO A 468 17.05 15.71 -25.53
C PRO A 468 18.43 16.35 -25.72
N GLY A 469 19.18 16.52 -24.64
CA GLY A 469 20.54 17.05 -24.66
C GLY A 469 21.42 16.35 -23.64
N LYS A 470 22.53 15.77 -24.12
CA LYS A 470 23.55 15.04 -23.36
C LYS A 470 23.86 15.66 -21.98
N ALA A 471 23.91 14.79 -20.96
CA ALA A 471 24.28 15.12 -19.58
C ALA A 471 25.54 16.00 -19.53
N SER A 472 25.34 17.26 -19.13
CA SER A 472 26.39 18.23 -18.83
C SER A 472 26.09 18.80 -17.45
N ASP A 473 26.94 18.52 -16.46
CA ASP A 473 26.77 19.00 -15.09
C ASP A 473 26.96 20.53 -15.02
N CYS A 474 26.01 21.25 -14.43
CA CYS A 474 26.05 22.71 -14.24
C CYS A 474 26.11 23.05 -12.73
N THR A 475 26.86 24.07 -12.32
CA THR A 475 26.94 24.48 -10.90
C THR A 475 25.96 25.62 -10.62
N LEU A 476 25.00 25.39 -9.73
CA LEU A 476 24.12 26.40 -9.17
C LEU A 476 24.71 26.95 -7.87
N ILE A 477 24.73 28.27 -7.73
CA ILE A 477 25.11 28.98 -6.51
C ILE A 477 23.93 29.86 -6.07
N LEU A 478 23.32 29.55 -4.93
CA LEU A 478 22.25 30.34 -4.35
C LEU A 478 22.78 31.20 -3.23
N HIS A 479 22.46 32.50 -3.25
CA HIS A 479 22.72 33.41 -2.12
C HIS A 479 21.39 33.70 -1.41
N VAL A 480 21.17 33.00 -0.31
CA VAL A 480 19.94 33.09 0.49
C VAL A 480 20.12 34.10 1.62
N ARG A 481 19.32 35.16 1.58
CA ARG A 481 19.30 36.24 2.57
C ARG A 481 17.87 36.44 3.08
N ASP A 482 17.74 37.06 4.24
CA ASP A 482 16.47 37.58 4.75
C ASP A 482 16.12 38.89 4.01
N GLU A 483 14.87 39.34 4.13
CA GLU A 483 14.40 40.64 3.63
C GLU A 483 15.19 41.82 4.22
N ASN A 484 15.85 41.63 5.38
CA ASN A 484 16.75 42.58 6.02
C ASN A 484 18.22 42.50 5.53
N ASP A 485 18.47 41.78 4.43
CA ASP A 485 19.79 41.54 3.82
C ASP A 485 20.80 40.78 4.71
N THR A 486 20.32 40.12 5.78
CA THR A 486 21.13 39.22 6.62
C THR A 486 21.20 37.82 6.01
N PRO A 487 22.35 37.14 6.01
CA PRO A 487 22.46 35.79 5.48
C PRO A 487 21.64 34.81 6.34
N VAL A 488 20.83 33.97 5.69
CA VAL A 488 20.06 32.94 6.38
C VAL A 488 21.01 31.81 6.79
N ASN A 489 20.93 31.37 8.05
CA ASN A 489 21.78 30.28 8.55
C ASN A 489 21.31 28.93 8.01
N HIS A 490 22.23 28.17 7.41
CA HIS A 490 22.01 26.81 6.91
C HIS A 490 20.72 26.66 6.06
N PRO A 491 20.57 27.46 4.99
CA PRO A 491 19.40 27.38 4.14
C PRO A 491 19.42 26.05 3.39
N VAL A 492 18.29 25.38 3.32
CA VAL A 492 18.14 24.08 2.67
C VAL A 492 17.43 24.29 1.34
N LEU A 493 18.08 23.84 0.27
CA LEU A 493 17.49 23.69 -1.06
C LEU A 493 16.93 22.27 -1.17
N GLU A 494 15.64 22.15 -1.44
CA GLU A 494 14.99 20.90 -1.81
C GLU A 494 14.48 21.01 -3.24
N THR A 495 15.05 20.18 -4.12
CA THR A 495 14.52 19.90 -5.46
C THR A 495 13.89 18.51 -5.44
N ALA A 496 13.22 18.10 -6.52
CA ALA A 496 12.67 16.75 -6.64
C ALA A 496 13.74 15.65 -6.43
N ASP A 497 14.98 15.92 -6.85
CA ASP A 497 16.04 14.90 -6.91
C ASP A 497 17.16 15.11 -5.87
N ILE A 498 17.39 16.34 -5.42
CA ILE A 498 18.52 16.70 -4.55
C ILE A 498 18.07 17.59 -3.40
N LYS A 499 18.51 17.22 -2.20
CA LYS A 499 18.50 18.06 -1.00
C LYS A 499 19.91 18.54 -0.69
N ALA A 500 20.12 19.84 -0.67
CA ALA A 500 21.41 20.44 -0.39
C ALA A 500 21.31 21.50 0.69
N GLU A 501 22.24 21.49 1.63
CA GLU A 501 22.30 22.43 2.73
C GLU A 501 23.39 23.48 2.47
N GLY A 502 23.02 24.74 2.70
CA GLY A 502 23.92 25.88 2.60
C GLY A 502 24.79 26.05 3.82
N ASN A 503 25.77 26.94 3.68
CA ASN A 503 26.63 27.31 4.79
C ASN A 503 26.00 28.39 5.69
N GLN A 504 26.70 28.77 6.76
CA GLN A 504 26.32 29.85 7.68
C GLN A 504 26.32 31.25 7.04
N GLN A 505 26.80 31.38 5.80
CA GLN A 505 26.79 32.63 5.03
C GLN A 505 25.60 32.69 4.05
N GLY A 506 24.65 31.77 4.15
CA GLY A 506 23.48 31.70 3.29
C GLY A 506 23.77 31.19 1.87
N VAL A 507 24.94 30.60 1.62
CA VAL A 507 25.32 30.15 0.27
C VAL A 507 25.10 28.65 0.11
N ILE A 508 24.30 28.27 -0.89
CA ILE A 508 24.10 26.87 -1.30
C ILE A 508 24.81 26.66 -2.63
N ARG A 509 25.68 25.64 -2.73
CA ARG A 509 26.33 25.25 -3.99
C ARG A 509 25.94 23.82 -4.34
N VAL A 510 25.33 23.63 -5.50
CA VAL A 510 24.81 22.32 -5.95
C VAL A 510 25.12 22.12 -7.41
N ARG A 511 25.47 20.89 -7.80
CA ARG A 511 25.56 20.51 -9.22
C ARG A 511 24.23 19.91 -9.66
N LEU A 512 23.66 20.47 -10.71
CA LEU A 512 22.38 20.07 -11.29
C LEU A 512 22.55 19.93 -12.81
N TRP A 513 21.76 19.06 -13.43
CA TRP A 513 21.78 18.89 -14.88
C TRP A 513 21.17 20.10 -15.60
N ALA A 514 21.54 20.31 -16.87
CA ALA A 514 20.88 21.34 -17.69
C ALA A 514 19.39 21.03 -17.85
N GLY A 515 18.53 22.04 -17.67
CA GLY A 515 17.07 21.87 -17.65
C GLY A 515 16.34 22.91 -16.79
N LEU A 516 15.01 22.85 -16.79
CA LEU A 516 14.16 23.66 -15.90
C LEU A 516 14.04 22.96 -14.55
N HIS A 517 14.41 23.66 -13.48
CA HIS A 517 14.35 23.16 -12.11
C HIS A 517 13.39 24.00 -11.30
N ARG A 518 12.50 23.31 -10.56
CA ARG A 518 11.71 23.92 -9.49
C ARG A 518 12.31 23.49 -8.16
N ALA A 519 12.64 24.46 -7.32
CA ALA A 519 13.22 24.21 -6.02
C ALA A 519 12.48 24.94 -4.92
N SER A 520 12.42 24.34 -3.74
CA SER A 520 11.95 24.95 -2.51
C SER A 520 13.16 25.31 -1.66
N ILE A 521 13.27 26.56 -1.25
CA ILE A 521 14.33 27.04 -0.36
C ILE A 521 13.70 27.31 0.99
N SER A 522 14.27 26.72 2.03
CA SER A 522 13.81 26.88 3.40
C SER A 522 14.97 27.26 4.31
N GLY A 523 14.67 27.98 5.39
CA GLY A 523 15.64 28.36 6.41
C GLY A 523 15.03 28.22 7.79
N ALA A 524 15.87 27.97 8.81
CA ALA A 524 15.40 27.95 10.19
C ALA A 524 14.81 29.34 10.54
N GLY A 525 13.57 29.36 11.05
CA GLY A 525 12.86 30.62 11.37
C GLY A 525 12.34 31.41 10.17
N HIS A 526 12.36 30.86 8.95
CA HIS A 526 11.93 31.57 7.73
C HIS A 526 10.92 30.76 6.91
N ARG A 527 10.01 31.46 6.23
CA ARG A 527 8.99 30.89 5.34
C ARG A 527 9.67 30.30 4.11
N SER A 528 9.32 29.06 3.77
CA SER A 528 9.84 28.41 2.57
C SER A 528 9.37 29.13 1.31
N LYS A 529 10.28 29.32 0.36
CA LYS A 529 10.01 30.01 -0.91
C LYS A 529 10.31 29.08 -2.08
N SER A 530 9.35 28.90 -2.97
CA SER A 530 9.59 28.16 -4.22
C SER A 530 10.17 29.09 -5.28
N ILE A 531 11.21 28.63 -5.96
CA ILE A 531 11.84 29.30 -7.09
C ILE A 531 11.89 28.36 -8.29
N GLU A 532 11.76 28.93 -9.49
CA GLU A 532 11.97 28.24 -10.75
C GLU A 532 13.16 28.87 -11.47
N PHE A 533 14.04 28.03 -12.00
CA PHE A 533 15.21 28.50 -12.74
C PHE A 533 15.61 27.49 -13.82
N SER A 534 16.18 28.00 -14.92
CA SER A 534 16.69 27.16 -16.00
C SER A 534 18.22 27.16 -16.00
N LEU A 535 18.81 25.98 -16.16
CA LEU A 535 20.25 25.78 -16.30
C LEU A 535 20.57 25.41 -17.75
N GLN A 536 21.46 26.16 -18.39
CA GLN A 536 21.99 25.86 -19.72
C GLN A 536 23.36 25.18 -19.58
N SER A 537 23.67 24.23 -20.48
CA SER A 537 24.91 23.43 -20.40
C SER A 537 26.18 24.29 -20.34
N GLY A 538 26.97 24.12 -19.27
CA GLY A 538 28.32 24.70 -19.15
C GLY A 538 28.40 26.10 -18.51
N THR A 539 27.31 26.65 -17.98
CA THR A 539 27.31 27.94 -17.28
C THR A 539 27.00 27.77 -15.79
N ASP A 540 27.83 28.37 -14.94
CA ASP A 540 27.53 28.51 -13.50
C ASP A 540 26.47 29.62 -13.32
N VAL A 541 25.37 29.30 -12.62
CA VAL A 541 24.25 30.23 -12.41
C VAL A 541 24.20 30.68 -10.96
N VAL A 542 24.17 31.99 -10.73
CA VAL A 542 24.09 32.59 -9.40
C VAL A 542 22.71 33.22 -9.21
N ILE A 543 21.93 32.76 -8.22
CA ILE A 543 20.58 33.28 -7.95
C ILE A 543 20.50 33.85 -6.53
N PRO A 544 20.21 35.15 -6.35
CA PRO A 544 19.90 35.72 -5.04
C PRO A 544 18.46 35.38 -4.63
N VAL A 545 18.26 34.95 -3.39
CA VAL A 545 16.96 34.53 -2.85
C VAL A 545 16.71 35.20 -1.51
N ALA A 546 15.67 36.02 -1.44
CA ALA A 546 15.19 36.60 -0.18
C ALA A 546 14.09 35.72 0.44
N LEU A 547 14.27 35.26 1.68
CA LEU A 547 13.26 34.56 2.50
C LEU A 547 12.66 35.50 3.54
N SER A 548 11.36 35.35 3.80
CA SER A 548 10.67 36.13 4.85
C SER A 548 10.73 35.39 6.19
N PRO A 549 10.90 36.06 7.34
CA PRO A 549 10.91 35.41 8.66
C PRO A 549 9.50 34.91 9.04
N LEU A 550 9.43 33.80 9.79
CA LEU A 550 8.17 33.27 10.31
C LEU A 550 7.65 34.17 11.44
N SER A 551 6.34 34.38 11.48
CA SER A 551 5.69 35.04 12.62
C SER A 551 5.64 34.08 13.83
N ARG A 552 5.51 34.64 15.04
CA ARG A 552 5.47 33.87 16.29
C ARG A 552 4.33 32.85 16.34
N GLU A 553 3.21 33.11 15.65
CA GLU A 553 2.07 32.19 15.58
C GLU A 553 2.37 31.01 14.65
N GLU A 554 3.01 31.26 13.50
CA GLU A 554 3.41 30.22 12.53
C GLU A 554 4.54 29.31 13.08
N GLU A 555 5.42 29.83 13.94
CA GLU A 555 6.42 29.02 14.65
C GLU A 555 5.76 27.99 15.59
N ILE A 556 4.73 28.42 16.33
CA ILE A 556 3.99 27.55 17.24
C ILE A 556 3.19 26.50 16.46
N GLU A 557 2.55 26.88 15.35
CA GLU A 557 1.81 25.96 14.47
C GLU A 557 2.74 24.88 13.90
N LYS A 558 3.93 25.26 13.43
CA LYS A 558 4.93 24.33 12.91
C LYS A 558 5.47 23.36 13.98
N GLU A 559 5.64 23.81 15.23
CA GLU A 559 5.98 22.92 16.34
C GLU A 559 4.84 21.97 16.68
N LEU A 560 3.59 22.44 16.63
CA LEU A 560 2.41 21.63 16.87
C LEU A 560 2.27 20.53 15.82
N ASP A 561 2.44 20.86 14.53
CA ASP A 561 2.41 19.90 13.42
C ASP A 561 3.50 18.82 13.56
N GLN A 562 4.70 19.21 14.02
CA GLN A 562 5.77 18.25 14.31
C GLN A 562 5.42 17.31 15.47
N LEU A 563 4.75 17.80 16.50
CA LEU A 563 4.27 16.99 17.62
C LEU A 563 3.13 16.05 17.21
N VAL A 564 2.18 16.54 16.41
CA VAL A 564 1.08 15.73 15.85
C VAL A 564 1.64 14.63 14.94
N GLY A 565 2.55 14.97 14.03
CA GLY A 565 3.21 13.99 13.15
C GLY A 565 4.11 13.00 13.89
N ARG A 566 4.61 13.33 15.09
CA ARG A 566 5.28 12.37 15.98
C ARG A 566 4.26 11.43 16.65
N ALA A 567 3.13 11.95 17.11
CA ALA A 567 2.07 11.15 17.71
C ALA A 567 1.45 10.13 16.74
N GLU A 568 1.19 10.54 15.49
CA GLU A 568 0.64 9.65 14.46
C GLU A 568 1.59 8.50 14.08
N ARG A 569 2.90 8.77 14.00
CA ARG A 569 3.92 7.73 13.76
C ARG A 569 3.95 6.69 14.87
N ILE A 570 3.84 7.13 16.13
CA ILE A 570 3.79 6.24 17.29
C ILE A 570 2.55 5.33 17.23
N ASP A 571 1.40 5.86 16.81
CA ASP A 571 0.16 5.08 16.69
C ASP A 571 0.22 4.07 15.53
N GLN A 572 0.84 4.42 14.41
CA GLN A 572 1.07 3.48 13.29
C GLN A 572 2.00 2.33 13.71
N VAL A 573 3.07 2.63 14.44
CA VAL A 573 4.00 1.61 14.97
C VAL A 573 3.26 0.66 15.91
N ARG A 574 2.42 1.18 16.83
CA ARG A 574 1.61 0.36 17.73
C ARG A 574 0.66 -0.58 17.00
N LYS A 575 -0.03 -0.09 15.96
CA LYS A 575 -0.96 -0.89 15.15
C LYS A 575 -0.24 -2.03 14.42
N ARG A 576 0.88 -1.73 13.76
CA ARG A 576 1.71 -2.75 13.07
C ARG A 576 2.26 -3.79 14.05
N LEU A 577 2.69 -3.36 15.24
CA LEU A 577 3.15 -4.27 16.29
C LEU A 577 2.02 -5.18 16.77
N ALA A 578 0.80 -4.66 16.93
CA ALA A 578 -0.38 -5.43 17.31
C ALA A 578 -0.74 -6.51 16.27
N ASP A 579 -0.71 -6.14 14.98
CA ASP A 579 -1.01 -7.06 13.88
C ASP A 579 0.05 -8.16 13.76
N ALA A 580 1.34 -7.78 13.91
CA ALA A 580 2.46 -8.71 13.87
C ALA A 580 2.43 -9.73 15.04
N PHE A 581 2.08 -9.29 16.25
CA PHE A 581 1.85 -10.19 17.39
C PHE A 581 0.62 -11.07 17.21
N GLY A 582 -0.43 -10.56 16.55
CA GLY A 582 -1.63 -11.33 16.23
C GLY A 582 -1.34 -12.52 15.31
N ALA A 583 -0.39 -12.36 14.38
CA ALA A 583 0.00 -13.39 13.43
C ALA A 583 1.08 -14.35 13.96
N GLN A 584 2.10 -13.85 14.68
CA GLN A 584 3.32 -14.61 15.01
C GLN A 584 3.87 -14.37 16.43
N GLY A 585 3.02 -14.01 17.39
CA GLY A 585 3.45 -13.62 18.74
C GLY A 585 4.30 -14.64 19.52
N GLU A 586 4.10 -15.95 19.32
CA GLU A 586 4.93 -16.98 19.97
C GLU A 586 6.34 -17.07 19.36
N THR A 587 6.44 -16.88 18.04
CA THR A 587 7.71 -16.89 17.29
C THR A 587 8.57 -15.68 17.66
N MET A 588 7.94 -14.51 17.86
CA MET A 588 8.64 -13.29 18.29
C MET A 588 9.16 -13.36 19.74
N LEU A 589 8.46 -14.08 20.62
CA LEU A 589 8.87 -14.24 22.02
C LEU A 589 9.87 -15.38 22.25
N SER A 590 9.97 -16.32 21.31
CA SER A 590 10.84 -17.51 21.39
C SER A 590 12.20 -17.30 20.73
N ILE A 591 12.28 -16.52 19.65
CA ILE A 591 13.53 -16.26 18.93
C ILE A 591 14.30 -15.07 19.56
N PRO A 592 15.56 -15.24 20.00
CA PRO A 592 16.32 -14.20 20.68
C PRO A 592 16.52 -12.90 19.88
N ALA A 593 16.71 -13.00 18.55
CA ALA A 593 16.94 -11.83 17.69
C ALA A 593 15.71 -10.91 17.56
N TYR A 594 14.51 -11.47 17.51
CA TYR A 594 13.27 -10.68 17.50
C TYR A 594 12.97 -10.08 18.87
N ARG A 595 13.39 -10.76 19.95
CA ARG A 595 13.27 -10.24 21.31
C ARG A 595 14.13 -8.99 21.53
N SER A 596 15.34 -8.92 21.00
CA SER A 596 16.18 -7.70 21.10
C SER A 596 15.56 -6.51 20.38
N SER A 597 15.08 -6.70 19.16
CA SER A 597 14.40 -5.61 18.41
C SER A 597 13.08 -5.18 19.06
N LEU A 598 12.35 -6.12 19.66
CA LEU A 598 11.14 -5.82 20.43
C LEU A 598 11.44 -4.99 21.68
N VAL A 599 12.53 -5.30 22.39
CA VAL A 599 12.96 -4.56 23.59
C VAL A 599 13.29 -3.11 23.22
N GLU A 600 14.04 -2.88 22.15
CA GLU A 600 14.34 -1.54 21.65
C GLU A 600 13.07 -0.75 21.31
N LEU A 601 12.14 -1.35 20.57
CA LEU A 601 10.87 -0.71 20.22
C LEU A 601 9.99 -0.40 21.44
N LEU A 602 9.98 -1.26 22.46
CA LEU A 602 9.23 -1.02 23.70
C LEU A 602 9.84 0.12 24.52
N VAL A 603 11.16 0.24 24.56
CA VAL A 603 11.87 1.36 25.20
C VAL A 603 11.55 2.67 24.48
N ASP A 604 11.58 2.68 23.14
CA ASP A 604 11.24 3.86 22.33
C ASP A 604 9.76 4.29 22.49
N LEU A 605 8.88 3.35 22.78
CA LEU A 605 7.46 3.59 23.08
C LEU A 605 7.20 3.94 24.55
N GLY A 606 8.22 3.93 25.41
CA GLY A 606 8.15 4.29 26.83
C GLY A 606 7.64 3.20 27.77
N TYR A 607 7.67 1.92 27.36
CA TYR A 607 7.28 0.77 28.19
C TYR A 607 8.50 0.08 28.81
N ASP A 608 8.33 -0.54 29.98
CA ASP A 608 9.33 -1.43 30.59
C ASP A 608 9.30 -2.82 29.92
N PRO A 609 10.34 -3.20 29.15
CA PRO A 609 10.29 -4.40 28.31
C PRO A 609 10.23 -5.71 29.10
N GLU A 610 10.90 -5.81 30.25
CA GLU A 610 10.95 -7.06 31.02
C GLU A 610 9.63 -7.39 31.70
N SER A 611 9.00 -6.36 32.28
CA SER A 611 7.66 -6.47 32.87
C SER A 611 6.62 -6.84 31.79
N TRP A 612 6.69 -6.18 30.64
CA TRP A 612 5.78 -6.39 29.52
C TRP A 612 5.89 -7.82 28.94
N ILE A 613 7.12 -8.30 28.68
CA ILE A 613 7.37 -9.64 28.12
C ILE A 613 6.98 -10.75 29.10
N SER A 614 7.21 -10.55 30.40
CA SER A 614 6.87 -11.53 31.43
C SER A 614 5.36 -11.71 31.59
N GLU A 615 4.60 -10.63 31.42
CA GLU A 615 3.15 -10.64 31.51
C GLU A 615 2.49 -11.18 30.23
N ALA A 616 3.07 -10.86 29.05
CA ALA A 616 2.68 -11.43 27.76
C ALA A 616 2.79 -12.97 27.73
N LYS A 617 3.80 -13.55 28.40
CA LYS A 617 3.95 -15.00 28.55
C LYS A 617 2.90 -15.64 29.46
N LYS A 618 2.37 -14.90 30.45
CA LYS A 618 1.43 -15.43 31.46
C LYS A 618 -0.03 -15.42 31.00
N LYS A 619 -0.46 -14.46 30.17
CA LYS A 619 -1.87 -14.29 29.78
C LYS A 619 -2.04 -14.12 28.27
N LYS A 620 -2.26 -15.24 27.55
CA LYS A 620 -2.61 -15.26 26.13
C LYS A 620 -3.94 -14.50 25.91
N GLY A 621 -3.86 -13.30 25.35
CA GLY A 621 -5.01 -12.43 25.05
C GLY A 621 -4.88 -10.99 25.58
N MET A 622 -4.03 -10.74 26.58
CA MET A 622 -3.84 -9.40 27.16
C MET A 622 -2.91 -8.50 26.33
N VAL A 623 -2.03 -9.08 25.51
CA VAL A 623 -1.10 -8.35 24.62
C VAL A 623 -1.87 -7.49 23.60
N LYS A 624 -3.02 -7.98 23.10
CA LYS A 624 -3.90 -7.24 22.18
C LYS A 624 -4.61 -6.04 22.84
N ARG A 625 -4.69 -6.02 24.18
CA ARG A 625 -5.30 -4.94 24.97
C ARG A 625 -4.33 -3.80 25.27
N PHE A 626 -3.04 -4.08 25.46
CA PHE A 626 -2.04 -3.04 25.71
C PHE A 626 -1.65 -2.22 24.47
N LEU A 627 -1.80 -2.78 23.26
CA LEU A 627 -1.44 -2.11 22.01
C LEU A 627 -2.64 -1.42 21.32
N LYS A 628 -3.86 -1.70 21.77
CA LYS A 628 -5.04 -0.93 21.35
C LYS A 628 -5.20 0.26 22.29
N ARG A 629 -5.45 1.44 21.70
CA ARG A 629 -5.87 2.65 22.42
C ARG A 629 -6.91 2.27 23.46
N ASP A 630 -6.67 2.68 24.70
CA ASP A 630 -7.41 2.32 25.91
C ASP A 630 -8.88 1.96 25.65
N ASP A 631 -9.24 0.71 25.93
CA ASP A 631 -10.65 0.31 25.99
C ASP A 631 -11.37 1.29 26.92
N ARG A 632 -12.53 1.79 26.50
CA ARG A 632 -13.35 2.78 27.22
C ARG A 632 -13.45 2.47 28.73
N ALA A 633 -13.59 1.19 29.06
CA ALA A 633 -13.65 0.69 30.44
C ALA A 633 -12.34 0.85 31.22
N ASP A 634 -11.18 0.69 30.58
CA ASP A 634 -9.86 0.83 31.22
C ASP A 634 -9.48 2.31 31.40
N ALA A 635 -9.84 3.17 30.45
CA ALA A 635 -9.73 4.62 30.60
C ALA A 635 -10.59 5.11 31.78
N LEU A 636 -11.85 4.65 31.86
CA LEU A 636 -12.76 4.97 32.97
C LEU A 636 -12.25 4.40 34.32
N ARG A 637 -11.69 3.19 34.32
CA ARG A 637 -11.06 2.56 35.49
C ARG A 637 -9.90 3.40 36.03
N ARG A 638 -9.02 3.92 35.16
CA ARG A 638 -7.90 4.78 35.57
C ARG A 638 -8.36 6.12 36.11
N ASP A 639 -9.37 6.73 35.51
CA ASP A 639 -9.92 8.00 36.00
C ASP A 639 -10.58 7.83 37.37
N ILE A 640 -11.30 6.73 37.61
CA ILE A 640 -11.84 6.40 38.94
C ILE A 640 -10.71 6.23 39.97
N LEU A 641 -9.60 5.57 39.61
CA LEU A 641 -8.44 5.43 40.49
C LEU A 641 -7.72 6.76 40.74
N ARG A 642 -7.70 7.68 39.76
CA ARG A 642 -7.16 9.02 39.95
C ARG A 642 -8.00 9.85 40.92
N ILE A 643 -9.33 9.77 40.78
CA ILE A 643 -10.28 10.37 41.73
C ILE A 643 -10.11 9.74 43.12
N ALA A 644 -9.88 8.42 43.19
CA ALA A 644 -9.57 7.73 44.43
C ALA A 644 -8.31 8.29 45.10
N GLU A 645 -7.22 8.50 44.35
CA GLU A 645 -5.97 9.09 44.84
C GLU A 645 -6.18 10.52 45.36
N GLU A 646 -6.92 11.34 44.62
CA GLU A 646 -7.28 12.70 45.03
C GLU A 646 -8.13 12.69 46.31
N SER A 647 -9.03 11.72 46.44
CA SER A 647 -9.91 11.54 47.61
C SER A 647 -9.18 11.09 48.88
N LYS A 648 -7.94 10.59 48.78
CA LYS A 648 -7.12 10.28 49.97
C LYS A 648 -6.90 11.52 50.85
N ARG A 649 -6.88 12.72 50.27
CA ARG A 649 -6.76 14.00 51.00
C ARG A 649 -7.98 14.31 51.87
N SER A 650 -9.12 13.67 51.60
CA SER A 650 -10.38 13.79 52.34
C SER A 650 -10.76 12.47 53.04
N GLY A 651 -9.79 11.62 53.35
CA GLY A 651 -9.99 10.38 54.09
C GLY A 651 -10.52 9.20 53.27
N GLY A 652 -10.50 9.28 51.93
CA GLY A 652 -10.76 8.14 51.04
C GLY A 652 -12.22 7.71 50.93
N ILE A 653 -13.18 8.58 51.28
CA ILE A 653 -14.62 8.30 51.20
C ILE A 653 -15.31 9.40 50.40
N MET A 654 -16.22 9.02 49.49
CA MET A 654 -16.97 9.95 48.64
C MET A 654 -18.40 9.44 48.39
N LEU A 655 -19.36 10.34 48.20
CA LEU A 655 -20.70 9.99 47.71
C LEU A 655 -20.64 9.49 46.26
N PHE A 656 -21.40 8.43 45.95
CA PHE A 656 -21.45 7.89 44.58
C PHE A 656 -21.97 8.93 43.57
N SER A 657 -22.93 9.77 43.98
CA SER A 657 -23.39 10.91 43.17
C SER A 657 -22.27 11.93 42.90
N GLY A 658 -21.41 12.18 43.89
CA GLY A 658 -20.23 13.05 43.72
C GLY A 658 -19.22 12.47 42.73
N LEU A 659 -19.01 11.16 42.74
CA LEU A 659 -18.15 10.48 41.77
C LEU A 659 -18.69 10.63 40.34
N LEU A 660 -20.01 10.47 40.13
CA LEU A 660 -20.63 10.63 38.81
C LEU A 660 -20.46 12.06 38.27
N VAL A 661 -20.66 13.08 39.10
CA VAL A 661 -20.46 14.49 38.70
C VAL A 661 -19.00 14.76 38.32
N GLN A 662 -18.03 14.20 39.05
CA GLN A 662 -16.61 14.36 38.71
C GLN A 662 -16.23 13.64 37.42
N LEU A 663 -16.85 12.50 37.14
CA LEU A 663 -16.66 11.79 35.88
C LEU A 663 -17.29 12.55 34.71
N ASP A 664 -18.50 13.10 34.88
CA ASP A 664 -19.17 13.94 33.88
C ASP A 664 -18.37 15.22 33.58
N ALA A 665 -17.83 15.88 34.61
CA ALA A 665 -16.93 17.02 34.46
C ALA A 665 -15.62 16.68 33.71
N LYS A 666 -15.19 15.42 33.74
CA LYS A 666 -14.07 14.89 32.94
C LYS A 666 -14.49 14.45 31.52
N GLY A 667 -15.75 14.66 31.14
CA GLY A 667 -16.28 14.39 29.80
C GLY A 667 -16.88 12.99 29.61
N TRP A 668 -17.14 12.26 30.70
CA TRP A 668 -17.71 10.90 30.63
C TRP A 668 -19.24 10.89 30.64
N THR A 669 -19.87 10.49 29.53
CA THR A 669 -21.31 10.16 29.48
C THR A 669 -21.51 8.67 29.77
N THR A 670 -21.65 8.31 31.05
CA THR A 670 -21.63 6.90 31.50
C THR A 670 -22.90 6.52 32.25
N ASP A 671 -23.42 5.31 32.00
CA ASP A 671 -24.55 4.74 32.75
C ASP A 671 -24.11 4.34 34.18
N MET A 672 -24.98 4.53 35.17
CA MET A 672 -24.70 4.18 36.57
C MET A 672 -24.30 2.71 36.74
N ASN A 673 -24.85 1.83 35.90
CA ASN A 673 -24.55 0.40 35.92
C ASN A 673 -23.11 0.08 35.48
N GLU A 674 -22.59 0.82 34.50
CA GLU A 674 -21.22 0.66 33.97
C GLU A 674 -20.19 1.06 35.05
N VAL A 675 -20.40 2.22 35.71
CA VAL A 675 -19.55 2.68 36.83
C VAL A 675 -19.61 1.70 38.00
N THR A 676 -20.80 1.18 38.33
CA THR A 676 -20.98 0.20 39.41
C THR A 676 -20.25 -1.12 39.12
N SER A 677 -20.28 -1.59 37.87
CA SER A 677 -19.56 -2.80 37.42
C SER A 677 -18.05 -2.63 37.55
N ILE A 678 -17.53 -1.46 37.14
CA ILE A 678 -16.09 -1.16 37.22
C ILE A 678 -15.63 -1.04 38.67
N ILE A 679 -16.40 -0.38 39.53
CA ILE A 679 -16.10 -0.31 40.98
C ILE A 679 -16.13 -1.72 41.61
N GLY A 680 -17.09 -2.55 41.25
CA GLY A 680 -17.15 -3.96 41.68
C GLY A 680 -15.98 -4.81 41.16
N GLY A 681 -15.43 -4.48 39.99
CA GLY A 681 -14.18 -5.06 39.47
C GLY A 681 -12.96 -4.60 40.27
N LEU A 682 -12.83 -3.29 40.50
CA LEU A 682 -11.74 -2.69 41.28
C LEU A 682 -11.71 -3.17 42.74
N SER A 683 -12.87 -3.44 43.33
CA SER A 683 -12.99 -4.03 44.67
C SER A 683 -12.51 -5.48 44.71
N ARG A 684 -12.88 -6.30 43.71
CA ARG A 684 -12.37 -7.68 43.56
C ARG A 684 -10.85 -7.72 43.35
N ASP A 685 -10.32 -6.73 42.67
CA ASP A 685 -8.87 -6.58 42.44
C ASP A 685 -8.13 -6.02 43.67
N GLY A 686 -8.83 -5.68 44.75
CA GLY A 686 -8.26 -5.19 46.01
C GLY A 686 -7.71 -3.76 45.97
N LEU A 687 -8.03 -3.00 44.92
CA LEU A 687 -7.52 -1.64 44.72
C LEU A 687 -8.34 -0.59 45.47
N ILE A 688 -9.62 -0.88 45.73
CA ILE A 688 -10.56 -0.06 46.50
C ILE A 688 -11.41 -0.98 47.38
N GLU A 689 -12.03 -0.47 48.44
CA GLU A 689 -12.89 -1.29 49.31
C GLU A 689 -14.25 -1.56 48.64
N GLY A 690 -14.80 -0.56 47.93
CA GLY A 690 -15.99 -0.72 47.08
C GLY A 690 -17.16 0.19 47.49
N LEU A 691 -18.39 -0.23 47.17
CA LEU A 691 -19.60 0.52 47.49
C LEU A 691 -20.17 0.08 48.85
N ALA A 692 -20.55 1.05 49.69
CA ALA A 692 -21.27 0.84 50.94
C ALA A 692 -22.58 1.65 50.93
N THR A 693 -23.64 1.08 51.47
CA THR A 693 -24.95 1.76 51.59
C THR A 693 -25.15 2.25 53.02
N ILE A 694 -25.54 3.51 53.19
CA ILE A 694 -25.84 4.10 54.50
C ILE A 694 -27.34 3.92 54.83
N GLU A 695 -27.68 3.81 56.12
CA GLU A 695 -29.07 3.96 56.61
C GLU A 695 -29.60 5.34 56.22
N GLY A 696 -30.48 5.37 55.20
CA GLY A 696 -30.91 6.59 54.49
C GLY A 696 -30.90 6.44 52.95
N GLY A 697 -30.35 5.35 52.42
CA GLY A 697 -30.44 4.99 51.00
C GLY A 697 -29.36 5.57 50.08
N ALA A 698 -28.50 6.45 50.60
CA ALA A 698 -27.34 6.98 49.87
C ALA A 698 -26.20 5.95 49.76
N ARG A 699 -25.55 5.91 48.59
CA ARG A 699 -24.39 5.03 48.31
C ARG A 699 -23.08 5.80 48.45
N LEU A 700 -22.15 5.26 49.23
CA LEU A 700 -20.78 5.75 49.39
C LEU A 700 -19.80 4.85 48.64
N VAL A 701 -18.77 5.45 48.05
CA VAL A 701 -17.59 4.76 47.53
C VAL A 701 -16.47 4.90 48.54
N LYS A 702 -15.94 3.77 48.99
CA LYS A 702 -14.78 3.71 49.89
C LYS A 702 -13.54 3.31 49.09
N PHE A 703 -12.59 4.23 49.01
CA PHE A 703 -11.35 4.08 48.26
C PHE A 703 -10.18 3.57 49.12
N VAL A 704 -10.21 3.81 50.44
CA VAL A 704 -9.17 3.37 51.39
C VAL A 704 -9.85 2.71 52.60
N PRO A 705 -9.33 1.59 53.14
CA PRO A 705 -9.85 0.98 54.35
C PRO A 705 -9.58 1.88 55.56
N VAL A 706 -10.52 2.76 55.86
CA VAL A 706 -10.56 3.43 57.15
C VAL A 706 -11.36 2.52 58.07
N GLY A 707 -10.71 1.96 59.10
CA GLY A 707 -11.35 1.16 60.14
C GLY A 707 -12.30 2.03 60.97
N LEU A 708 -13.45 2.37 60.39
CA LEU A 708 -14.50 3.10 61.08
C LEU A 708 -15.29 2.08 61.89
N THR A 709 -15.15 2.16 63.21
CA THR A 709 -16.11 1.56 64.15
C THR A 709 -17.53 2.11 63.87
N ASP A 710 -18.58 1.48 64.41
CA ASP A 710 -19.98 1.92 64.20
C ASP A 710 -20.21 3.41 64.54
N ASP A 711 -19.40 3.95 65.45
CA ASP A 711 -19.53 5.31 65.96
C ASP A 711 -19.19 6.39 64.90
N PRO A 712 -17.99 6.40 64.28
CA PRO A 712 -17.69 7.28 63.16
C PRO A 712 -18.65 7.17 61.96
N GLN A 713 -19.22 5.98 61.68
CA GLN A 713 -20.17 5.81 60.58
C GLN A 713 -21.48 6.57 60.83
N LYS A 714 -22.04 6.49 62.05
CA LYS A 714 -23.27 7.21 62.42
C LYS A 714 -23.07 8.73 62.42
N VAL A 715 -21.88 9.21 62.78
CA VAL A 715 -21.52 10.63 62.69
C VAL A 715 -21.44 11.09 61.22
N LEU A 716 -20.90 10.26 60.32
CA LEU A 716 -20.86 10.55 58.89
C LEU A 716 -22.26 10.57 58.26
N SER A 717 -23.17 9.68 58.69
CA SER A 717 -24.58 9.72 58.26
C SER A 717 -25.25 11.04 58.64
N LEU A 718 -25.06 11.48 59.89
CA LEU A 718 -25.59 12.76 60.37
C LEU A 718 -24.98 13.95 59.60
N ALA A 719 -23.70 13.87 59.27
CA ALA A 719 -23.00 14.90 58.50
C ALA A 719 -23.54 15.00 57.06
N ALA A 720 -23.92 13.88 56.45
CA ALA A 720 -24.49 13.85 55.11
C ALA A 720 -25.89 14.46 55.06
N GLU A 721 -26.69 14.36 56.13
CA GLU A 721 -28.00 15.00 56.24
C GLU A 721 -27.91 16.52 56.47
N LYS A 722 -26.85 17.00 57.12
CA LYS A 722 -26.63 18.43 57.45
C LYS A 722 -25.57 19.11 56.56
N ASP A 723 -25.57 18.80 55.26
CA ASP A 723 -24.72 19.45 54.24
C ASP A 723 -23.20 19.47 54.56
N GLY A 724 -22.71 18.47 55.29
CA GLY A 724 -21.28 18.30 55.59
C GLY A 724 -20.74 19.16 56.75
N HIS A 725 -21.62 19.75 57.57
CA HIS A 725 -21.27 20.53 58.76
C HIS A 725 -21.91 19.96 60.03
N LEU A 726 -21.14 19.82 61.10
CA LEU A 726 -21.63 19.34 62.40
C LEU A 726 -21.03 20.09 63.58
N THR A 727 -21.84 20.33 64.61
CA THR A 727 -21.37 20.70 65.94
C THR A 727 -21.40 19.50 66.89
N PRO A 728 -20.56 19.46 67.95
CA PRO A 728 -20.66 18.45 69.00
C PRO A 728 -22.06 18.36 69.60
N GLU A 729 -22.72 19.52 69.75
CA GLU A 729 -24.07 19.61 70.29
C GLU A 729 -25.09 18.91 69.39
N ASP A 730 -24.97 19.06 68.06
CA ASP A 730 -25.82 18.38 67.08
C ASP A 730 -25.73 16.86 67.19
N VAL A 731 -24.51 16.33 67.38
CA VAL A 731 -24.29 14.87 67.47
C VAL A 731 -24.80 14.33 68.81
N VAL A 732 -24.61 15.06 69.91
CA VAL A 732 -25.15 14.69 71.23
C VAL A 732 -26.67 14.66 71.20
N LEU A 733 -27.32 15.67 70.59
CA LEU A 733 -28.78 15.78 70.54
C LEU A 733 -29.41 14.74 69.60
N SER A 734 -28.84 14.51 68.42
CA SER A 734 -29.44 13.61 67.42
C SER A 734 -29.16 12.13 67.70
N LEU A 735 -28.01 11.77 68.30
CA LEU A 735 -27.65 10.38 68.57
C LEU A 735 -27.78 9.97 70.05
N GLY A 736 -28.04 10.91 70.95
CA GLY A 736 -28.17 10.65 72.39
C GLY A 736 -26.87 10.20 73.05
N TRP A 737 -25.71 10.60 72.51
CA TRP A 737 -24.40 10.16 72.97
C TRP A 737 -23.82 11.06 74.05
N THR A 738 -22.93 10.51 74.88
CA THR A 738 -22.16 11.30 75.83
C THR A 738 -21.17 12.21 75.11
N GLU A 739 -20.93 13.39 75.67
CA GLU A 739 -20.06 14.40 75.07
C GLU A 739 -18.63 13.86 74.84
N GLU A 740 -18.12 13.02 75.75
CA GLU A 740 -16.82 12.36 75.59
C GLU A 740 -16.78 11.38 74.41
N ARG A 741 -17.86 10.61 74.20
CA ARG A 741 -17.97 9.66 73.08
C ARG A 741 -18.03 10.40 71.75
N VAL A 742 -18.78 11.50 71.71
CA VAL A 742 -18.86 12.40 70.53
C VAL A 742 -17.50 13.02 70.22
N ARG A 743 -16.81 13.57 71.22
CA ARG A 743 -15.47 14.14 71.05
C ARG A 743 -14.47 13.10 70.56
N ASN A 744 -14.50 11.87 71.08
CA ASN A 744 -13.60 10.80 70.64
C ASN A 744 -13.86 10.39 69.19
N ALA A 745 -15.13 10.23 68.79
CA ALA A 745 -15.50 9.89 67.42
C ALA A 745 -15.13 11.02 66.43
N LEU A 746 -15.40 12.28 66.79
CA LEU A 746 -15.02 13.44 65.98
C LEU A 746 -13.50 13.62 65.90
N ASN A 747 -12.77 13.41 66.99
CA ASN A 747 -11.31 13.47 67.00
C ASN A 747 -10.69 12.36 66.14
N LEU A 748 -11.26 11.16 66.13
CA LEU A 748 -10.83 10.07 65.23
C LEU A 748 -11.07 10.44 63.76
N LEU A 749 -12.21 11.06 63.44
CA LEU A 749 -12.51 11.53 62.08
C LEU A 749 -11.58 12.67 61.65
N VAL A 750 -11.18 13.54 62.58
CA VAL A 750 -10.18 14.60 62.33
C VAL A 750 -8.78 14.02 62.17
N ALA A 751 -8.36 13.10 63.04
CA ALA A 751 -7.06 12.46 62.97
C ALA A 751 -6.85 11.68 61.67
N ASN A 752 -7.91 11.06 61.15
CA ASN A 752 -7.91 10.34 59.88
C ASN A 752 -8.11 11.25 58.64
N GLY A 753 -8.17 12.58 58.82
CA GLY A 753 -8.30 13.54 57.72
C GLY A 753 -9.67 13.58 57.03
N VAL A 754 -10.67 12.89 57.60
CA VAL A 754 -12.06 12.85 57.10
C VAL A 754 -12.82 14.14 57.49
N ALA A 755 -12.47 14.73 58.63
CA ALA A 755 -13.04 15.98 59.13
C ALA A 755 -11.95 17.04 59.41
N LYS A 756 -12.32 18.31 59.32
CA LYS A 756 -11.47 19.45 59.68
C LYS A 756 -12.16 20.30 60.75
N VAL A 757 -11.40 20.73 61.75
CA VAL A 757 -11.91 21.52 62.87
C VAL A 757 -11.77 23.00 62.56
N GLN A 758 -12.87 23.74 62.69
CA GLN A 758 -12.87 25.21 62.68
C GLN A 758 -13.21 25.69 64.09
N LYS A 759 -12.20 26.25 64.77
CA LYS A 759 -12.39 26.87 66.10
C LYS A 759 -12.66 28.35 65.89
N SER A 760 -13.82 28.82 66.33
CA SER A 760 -14.16 30.25 66.34
C SER A 760 -14.30 30.71 67.79
N TYR A 761 -13.82 31.91 68.13
CA TYR A 761 -13.81 32.37 69.52
C TYR A 761 -15.21 32.80 70.01
N SER A 762 -16.17 32.94 69.10
CA SER A 762 -17.54 33.42 69.35
C SER A 762 -18.65 32.43 68.97
N GLN A 763 -18.33 31.28 68.38
CA GLN A 763 -19.29 30.21 68.02
C GLN A 763 -18.74 28.85 68.49
N SER A 764 -19.61 27.87 68.77
CA SER A 764 -19.17 26.53 69.20
C SER A 764 -18.25 25.88 68.16
N THR A 765 -17.40 24.95 68.60
CA THR A 765 -16.40 24.32 67.71
C THR A 765 -17.11 23.55 66.60
N GLN A 766 -16.88 23.92 65.34
CA GLN A 766 -17.53 23.29 64.20
C GLN A 766 -16.58 22.29 63.51
N TYR A 767 -17.15 21.15 63.10
CA TYR A 767 -16.48 20.10 62.35
C TYR A 767 -17.02 20.08 60.92
N TRP A 768 -16.10 20.18 59.96
CA TRP A 768 -16.39 20.22 58.53
C TRP A 768 -15.91 18.94 57.84
N PHE A 769 -16.74 18.37 56.95
CA PHE A 769 -16.45 17.17 56.17
C PHE A 769 -16.28 17.51 54.68
N PRO A 770 -15.04 17.63 54.17
CA PRO A 770 -14.77 18.08 52.80
C PRO A 770 -15.37 17.17 51.72
N GLY A 771 -15.41 15.85 51.96
CA GLY A 771 -15.89 14.85 51.00
C GLY A 771 -17.42 14.81 50.82
N LEU A 772 -18.18 15.50 51.67
CA LEU A 772 -19.65 15.50 51.65
C LEU A 772 -20.24 16.80 51.08
N ARG A 773 -19.41 17.79 50.74
CA ARG A 773 -19.88 19.07 50.18
C ARG A 773 -20.02 18.98 48.66
N MET A 774 -21.20 19.30 48.13
CA MET A 774 -21.32 19.64 46.71
C MET A 774 -20.69 21.01 46.46
N ARG A 775 -19.68 21.08 45.61
CA ARG A 775 -19.11 22.36 45.17
C ARG A 775 -19.82 22.80 43.88
N PRO A 776 -20.61 23.89 43.86
CA PRO A 776 -21.07 24.47 42.61
C PRO A 776 -19.86 25.07 41.87
N ALA A 777 -19.80 24.83 40.57
CA ALA A 777 -18.70 25.29 39.71
C ALA A 777 -18.80 26.80 39.43
N ARG A 778 -17.91 27.59 40.03
CA ARG A 778 -17.24 28.80 39.48
C ARG A 778 -16.52 29.55 40.61
N GLU A 779 -15.22 29.83 40.39
CA GLU A 779 -14.44 30.99 40.87
C GLU A 779 -12.96 30.71 40.57
N GLN A 780 -12.58 30.94 39.31
CA GLN A 780 -11.22 31.21 38.88
C GLN A 780 -11.27 32.55 38.14
N GLU A 781 -11.51 33.66 38.85
CA GLU A 781 -11.40 35.00 38.24
C GLU A 781 -11.17 36.15 39.23
N SER A 782 -10.68 35.88 40.44
CA SER A 782 -10.42 36.91 41.47
C SER A 782 -9.06 36.75 42.14
N GLN A 783 -8.02 36.47 41.34
CA GLN A 783 -6.60 36.63 41.71
C GLN A 783 -5.81 37.26 40.56
N LYS A 784 -6.28 38.41 40.08
CA LYS A 784 -5.51 39.42 39.36
C LYS A 784 -6.19 40.76 39.62
N ASP A 785 -5.98 41.26 40.84
CA ASP A 785 -6.01 42.68 41.21
C ASP A 785 -5.93 42.74 42.73
N GLU A 786 -4.68 42.67 43.23
CA GLU A 786 -4.19 43.29 44.47
C GLU A 786 -2.81 42.69 44.78
N THR A 787 -1.76 43.31 44.19
CA THR A 787 -0.39 43.50 44.69
C THR A 787 0.64 43.59 43.55
N THR A 788 0.57 44.64 42.72
CA THR A 788 1.68 45.59 42.53
C THR A 788 1.17 46.87 41.89
#